data_AF-A0A956RFA6-F1
#
_entry.id   AF-A0A956RFA6-F1
#
_cell.length_a   1.000
_cell.length_b   1.000
_cell.length_c   1.000
_cell.angle_alpha   90.00
_cell.angle_beta   90.00
_cell.angle_gamma   90.00
#
_symmetry.space_group_name_H-M   'P 1'
#
loop_
_entity.id
_entity.type
_entity.pdbx_description
1 polymer ?
#
loop_
_entity_poly.entity_id
_entity_poly.type
_entity_poly.pdbx_seq_one_letter_code
_entity_poly.pdbx_strand_id
1 'polypeptide(L)'
;MSSSSFPTSPQLARAGASLLLALALPACGYDLYSDSLTTETDAGSETGTSAGTSDTTGGETSDGTGVDTTTTEGDTEGAVVASFDVRESVEQLHVWNATPGIELEVHDDSGSVVAAGTVDQYGGLVFRELAPGSGYSVQTVDGSDRAWPLEVMPIVGSTPPQSFYDAQEIGPGFSYITTRDGTTLSVYVTLPGPIEDGPYPTLVNYSGYSPSKPGEPIDASALPDPFDLESLCKDLPILCDNPNHPSGTIGGLMGFATVGVNMRGTGCSGGAYDYFEPLQALDGYDIVETIAAQPWVKFNKVGLAGLSYPGISQLYVARENPPSLAAISPLSVIADISTSTLAPGGIFNDGFALNWADNVVNNADPYGQGWEQTRVDGGDSICAENQKLHGQKVDVVAKALANPFYTPEFDLLNPLTFVDQIDVPIFTAGAWQDEQTGGHFPALWNQFTSAPIVRYNGYNGVHADGYTPDILIEWNHFLSFYVRKEIPQVPDLVRTLAPLLFEEFFGDKIQIPPDRFLDFDSYESALAAYEAEKPVRILFEAGGAPGEGPGLPIKSFEYSFDQWPLPEITPQRWHMQPWGILAAEPPPADGGGSQWTHDPDAGQVTTLPSGDINSSLPPWNWPNEQDGRAVVFQTAPLQQDVVMIGPASADLWIRSTADEADLEVTITEVRPDNQEMYIQSGWLRASHRKIDDSRSTELRPVQTHLEEDAEPLTPGEWTFLRVEIFPFAHAFRAGSSLRVAIDDPGGTRAEWAFILHDFGGEEVKHAIGHDSEHASSIVFPVVPGIDVPTDLPACPSLRGQPCRTYKTYLNESAD
;
A
#
# COMPACT_ATOMS: atom_id res chain seq x y z
N MET A 1 -42.41 -26.33 -35.18
CA MET A 1 -43.28 -25.12 -35.09
C MET A 1 -43.23 -24.71 -33.62
N SER A 2 -42.21 -23.93 -33.24
CA SER A 2 -42.23 -22.44 -33.06
C SER A 2 -43.08 -22.05 -31.84
N SER A 3 -42.66 -21.25 -30.86
CA SER A 3 -41.85 -20.02 -30.86
C SER A 3 -41.47 -19.69 -29.40
N SER A 4 -40.21 -19.52 -29.01
CA SER A 4 -39.42 -18.27 -28.96
C SER A 4 -40.13 -17.03 -28.38
N SER A 5 -39.74 -16.60 -27.17
CA SER A 5 -39.54 -15.19 -26.81
C SER A 5 -38.69 -15.08 -25.54
N PHE A 6 -37.48 -14.54 -25.69
CA PHE A 6 -36.59 -14.05 -24.63
C PHE A 6 -37.09 -12.69 -24.14
N PRO A 7 -36.94 -12.33 -22.85
CA PRO A 7 -36.87 -10.94 -22.44
C PRO A 7 -35.46 -10.40 -22.71
N THR A 8 -35.44 -9.23 -23.31
CA THR A 8 -34.31 -8.43 -23.78
C THR A 8 -33.46 -7.90 -22.63
N SER A 9 -32.16 -8.18 -22.67
CA SER A 9 -31.12 -7.40 -21.99
C SER A 9 -31.02 -6.00 -22.62
N PRO A 10 -30.92 -4.91 -21.85
CA PRO A 10 -30.22 -3.71 -22.30
C PRO A 10 -28.71 -4.00 -22.17
N GLN A 11 -28.02 -4.32 -23.27
CA GLN A 11 -27.17 -3.40 -24.05
C GLN A 11 -26.18 -2.63 -23.15
N LEU A 12 -24.89 -2.99 -23.12
CA LEU A 12 -23.89 -2.57 -24.13
C LEU A 12 -24.05 -1.08 -24.49
N ALA A 13 -23.57 -0.21 -23.61
CA ALA A 13 -23.16 1.16 -23.92
C ALA A 13 -22.41 1.73 -22.71
N ARG A 14 -21.08 1.53 -22.68
CA ARG A 14 -20.07 2.37 -22.03
C ARG A 14 -18.70 1.76 -22.32
N ALA A 15 -18.28 1.87 -23.58
CA ALA A 15 -16.88 1.83 -23.95
C ALA A 15 -16.46 3.31 -24.06
N GLY A 16 -15.55 3.71 -23.18
CA GLY A 16 -15.16 5.09 -22.90
C GLY A 16 -14.62 5.11 -21.48
N ALA A 17 -13.40 4.60 -21.30
CA ALA A 17 -12.69 4.72 -20.03
C ALA A 17 -12.36 6.19 -19.84
N SER A 18 -12.95 6.79 -18.82
CA SER A 18 -12.95 8.23 -18.61
C SER A 18 -11.67 8.66 -17.87
N LEU A 19 -11.36 9.95 -18.00
CA LEU A 19 -10.11 10.64 -17.66
C LEU A 19 -9.58 10.42 -16.24
N LEU A 20 -10.43 10.19 -15.24
CA LEU A 20 -10.04 9.83 -13.87
C LEU A 20 -10.23 8.35 -13.51
N LEU A 21 -11.08 7.60 -14.24
CA LEU A 21 -11.08 6.14 -14.17
C LEU A 21 -9.71 5.58 -14.57
N ALA A 22 -9.10 6.13 -15.63
CA ALA A 22 -7.71 5.83 -16.01
C ALA A 22 -6.70 6.27 -14.93
N LEU A 23 -7.05 7.25 -14.08
CA LEU A 23 -6.20 7.74 -12.99
C LEU A 23 -6.31 6.90 -11.72
N ALA A 24 -7.47 6.33 -11.40
CA ALA A 24 -7.68 5.63 -10.13
C ALA A 24 -7.53 4.10 -10.22
N LEU A 25 -7.87 3.50 -11.36
CA LEU A 25 -7.83 2.03 -11.55
C LEU A 25 -6.44 1.43 -11.27
N PRO A 26 -5.30 2.06 -11.67
CA PRO A 26 -3.97 1.52 -11.33
C PRO A 26 -3.53 1.76 -9.88
N ALA A 27 -4.11 2.75 -9.17
CA ALA A 27 -3.78 2.98 -7.75
C ALA A 27 -4.50 2.05 -6.80
N CYS A 28 -5.66 1.54 -7.18
CA CYS A 28 -6.55 0.78 -6.30
C CYS A 28 -6.67 -0.70 -6.69
N GLY A 29 -5.84 -1.20 -7.61
CA GLY A 29 -5.89 -2.60 -8.06
C GLY A 29 -7.18 -2.99 -8.78
N TYR A 30 -7.98 -2.05 -9.29
CA TYR A 30 -9.30 -2.33 -9.87
C TYR A 30 -9.27 -2.81 -11.34
N ASP A 31 -8.26 -3.59 -11.74
CA ASP A 31 -8.35 -4.46 -12.94
C ASP A 31 -8.75 -5.91 -12.55
N LEU A 32 -9.43 -6.03 -11.41
CA LEU A 32 -9.86 -7.29 -10.81
C LEU A 32 -11.37 -7.45 -11.00
N TYR A 33 -11.84 -7.81 -12.20
CA TYR A 33 -13.10 -8.55 -12.46
C TYR A 33 -13.38 -8.54 -13.98
N SER A 34 -12.61 -9.31 -14.76
CA SER A 34 -13.13 -9.82 -16.03
C SER A 34 -12.82 -11.31 -16.18
N ASP A 35 -13.85 -12.11 -15.91
CA ASP A 35 -14.12 -13.47 -16.38
C ASP A 35 -13.04 -14.55 -16.20
N SER A 36 -13.09 -15.23 -15.04
CA SER A 36 -12.65 -16.63 -14.94
C SER A 36 -13.65 -17.49 -14.15
N LEU A 37 -14.85 -17.70 -14.69
CA LEU A 37 -15.74 -18.77 -14.24
C LEU A 37 -16.46 -19.40 -15.44
N THR A 38 -15.83 -20.41 -16.05
CA THR A 38 -16.53 -21.66 -16.40
C THR A 38 -15.55 -22.83 -16.42
N THR A 39 -15.88 -23.80 -15.59
CA THR A 39 -15.24 -25.09 -15.33
C THR A 39 -15.16 -26.03 -16.54
N GLU A 40 -14.12 -26.86 -16.50
CA GLU A 40 -13.87 -28.13 -17.19
C GLU A 40 -15.08 -28.82 -17.85
N THR A 41 -14.90 -29.25 -19.11
CA THR A 41 -15.42 -30.55 -19.59
C THR A 41 -14.59 -31.09 -20.77
N ASP A 42 -14.08 -32.31 -20.57
CA ASP A 42 -13.74 -33.37 -21.54
C ASP A 42 -12.87 -33.07 -22.77
N ALA A 43 -11.60 -33.46 -22.67
CA ALA A 43 -10.73 -33.76 -23.80
C ALA A 43 -11.06 -35.14 -24.38
N GLY A 44 -11.82 -35.16 -25.48
CA GLY A 44 -11.97 -36.31 -26.37
C GLY A 44 -10.91 -36.27 -27.47
N SER A 45 -10.08 -37.32 -27.51
CA SER A 45 -9.11 -37.57 -28.57
C SER A 45 -9.76 -37.65 -29.96
N GLU A 46 -9.14 -37.09 -31.00
CA GLU A 46 -9.14 -37.73 -32.31
C GLU A 46 -7.97 -37.26 -33.20
N THR A 47 -7.35 -38.25 -33.80
CA THR A 47 -6.19 -38.24 -34.69
C THR A 47 -6.49 -37.62 -36.06
N GLY A 48 -5.52 -36.93 -36.66
CA GLY A 48 -5.64 -36.46 -38.05
C GLY A 48 -4.32 -35.99 -38.67
N THR A 49 -3.55 -36.94 -39.19
CA THR A 49 -2.41 -36.75 -40.10
C THR A 49 -2.78 -35.99 -41.38
N SER A 50 -1.95 -35.05 -41.85
CA SER A 50 -1.49 -35.05 -43.27
C SER A 50 -0.32 -34.11 -43.51
N ALA A 51 0.59 -34.58 -44.35
CA ALA A 51 1.84 -33.98 -44.76
C ALA A 51 1.68 -32.95 -45.88
N GLY A 52 2.66 -32.05 -46.01
CA GLY A 52 2.85 -31.20 -47.18
C GLY A 52 4.31 -30.78 -47.31
N THR A 53 5.10 -31.58 -48.03
CA THR A 53 6.45 -31.27 -48.49
C THR A 53 6.42 -30.45 -49.78
N SER A 54 7.31 -29.46 -49.91
CA SER A 54 7.90 -29.11 -51.21
C SER A 54 9.26 -28.42 -51.05
N ASP A 55 10.30 -29.12 -51.52
CA ASP A 55 11.65 -28.63 -51.85
C ASP A 55 11.64 -27.46 -52.85
N THR A 56 12.65 -26.57 -52.79
CA THR A 56 13.57 -26.30 -53.92
C THR A 56 14.75 -25.37 -53.54
N THR A 57 15.93 -25.98 -53.43
CA THR A 57 17.27 -25.58 -53.95
C THR A 57 17.63 -24.11 -54.26
N GLY A 58 18.69 -23.61 -53.57
CA GLY A 58 20.02 -23.36 -54.16
C GLY A 58 20.41 -21.92 -54.58
N GLY A 59 21.49 -21.38 -53.98
CA GLY A 59 22.29 -20.28 -54.55
C GLY A 59 23.17 -19.53 -53.54
N GLU A 60 24.46 -19.88 -53.48
CA GLU A 60 25.53 -19.15 -52.77
C GLU A 60 25.87 -17.81 -53.47
N THR A 61 26.25 -16.77 -52.72
CA THR A 61 27.55 -16.07 -52.84
C THR A 61 27.74 -14.97 -51.77
N SER A 62 29.01 -14.66 -51.54
CA SER A 62 29.74 -14.14 -50.38
C SER A 62 29.86 -12.61 -50.20
N ASP A 63 30.41 -12.27 -49.02
CA ASP A 63 31.18 -11.08 -48.58
C ASP A 63 30.40 -9.86 -48.10
N GLY A 64 30.64 -9.27 -46.92
CA GLY A 64 31.69 -9.43 -45.92
C GLY A 64 32.05 -8.06 -45.31
N THR A 65 32.17 -7.97 -43.98
CA THR A 65 33.12 -7.11 -43.21
C THR A 65 32.76 -7.13 -41.72
N GLY A 66 33.36 -8.06 -40.98
CA GLY A 66 33.49 -8.02 -39.52
C GLY A 66 34.87 -7.50 -39.15
N VAL A 67 34.95 -6.69 -38.09
CA VAL A 67 36.19 -6.17 -37.51
C VAL A 67 36.60 -7.06 -36.34
N ASP A 68 37.90 -7.33 -36.31
CA ASP A 68 38.66 -8.30 -35.53
C ASP A 68 39.01 -7.77 -34.12
N THR A 69 38.79 -8.59 -33.08
CA THR A 69 39.42 -8.42 -31.76
C THR A 69 40.19 -9.70 -31.44
N THR A 70 41.51 -9.58 -31.50
CA THR A 70 42.47 -10.64 -31.20
C THR A 70 42.67 -10.78 -29.69
N THR A 71 42.30 -11.92 -29.13
CA THR A 71 42.70 -12.38 -27.79
C THR A 71 43.96 -13.22 -27.89
N THR A 72 44.97 -12.86 -27.11
CA THR A 72 46.18 -13.64 -26.84
C THR A 72 45.85 -14.93 -26.09
N GLU A 73 46.22 -16.06 -26.67
CA GLU A 73 46.20 -17.40 -26.05
C GLU A 73 47.19 -17.49 -24.88
N GLY A 74 46.67 -17.84 -23.71
CA GLY A 74 47.40 -18.38 -22.57
C GLY A 74 46.57 -19.51 -21.96
N ASP A 75 47.21 -20.64 -21.69
CA ASP A 75 46.65 -21.94 -21.28
C ASP A 75 45.44 -21.89 -20.31
N THR A 76 44.29 -22.43 -20.76
CA THR A 76 43.29 -23.06 -19.89
C THR A 76 42.73 -24.33 -20.55
N GLU A 77 43.18 -25.47 -20.04
CA GLU A 77 42.68 -26.80 -20.37
C GLU A 77 41.25 -26.96 -19.78
N GLY A 78 40.23 -27.08 -20.64
CA GLY A 78 38.93 -27.69 -20.28
C GLY A 78 37.86 -26.83 -19.62
N ALA A 79 37.68 -25.55 -19.99
CA ALA A 79 36.49 -24.80 -19.58
C ALA A 79 35.24 -25.37 -20.26
N VAL A 80 34.43 -26.12 -19.50
CA VAL A 80 33.05 -26.45 -19.90
C VAL A 80 32.30 -25.12 -19.94
N VAL A 81 31.71 -24.77 -21.08
CA VAL A 81 30.79 -23.64 -21.16
C VAL A 81 29.45 -24.14 -20.66
N ALA A 82 28.92 -23.52 -19.61
CA ALA A 82 27.62 -23.85 -19.06
C ALA A 82 26.55 -23.90 -20.16
N SER A 83 25.67 -24.90 -20.15
CA SER A 83 24.52 -24.95 -21.08
C SER A 83 23.39 -24.00 -20.70
N PHE A 84 23.55 -23.29 -19.60
CA PHE A 84 22.61 -22.31 -19.03
C PHE A 84 23.31 -20.97 -18.82
N ASP A 85 22.52 -19.91 -18.75
CA ASP A 85 22.99 -18.58 -18.37
C ASP A 85 22.99 -18.44 -16.85
N VAL A 86 23.97 -17.72 -16.32
CA VAL A 86 24.04 -17.39 -14.90
C VAL A 86 24.53 -15.97 -14.71
N ARG A 87 24.04 -15.31 -13.66
CA ARG A 87 24.44 -13.96 -13.30
C ARG A 87 24.63 -13.81 -11.80
N GLU A 88 25.65 -13.02 -11.47
CA GLU A 88 25.98 -12.56 -10.13
C GLU A 88 24.94 -11.56 -9.65
N SER A 89 24.52 -11.64 -8.39
CA SER A 89 23.60 -10.68 -7.78
C SER A 89 23.96 -10.46 -6.31
N VAL A 90 23.25 -9.55 -5.65
CA VAL A 90 23.46 -9.24 -4.24
C VAL A 90 22.85 -10.36 -3.41
N GLU A 91 23.70 -11.10 -2.69
CA GLU A 91 23.33 -12.26 -1.88
C GLU A 91 22.57 -13.37 -2.65
N GLN A 92 22.65 -13.34 -3.98
CA GLN A 92 21.91 -14.22 -4.87
C GLN A 92 22.73 -14.61 -6.10
N LEU A 93 22.39 -15.75 -6.71
CA LEU A 93 22.81 -16.14 -8.06
C LEU A 93 21.58 -16.49 -8.88
N HIS A 94 21.48 -15.93 -10.09
CA HIS A 94 20.33 -16.11 -10.97
C HIS A 94 20.72 -16.99 -12.15
N VAL A 95 19.97 -18.06 -12.40
CA VAL A 95 20.17 -18.98 -13.52
C VAL A 95 18.94 -18.96 -14.41
N TRP A 96 19.13 -18.88 -15.73
CA TRP A 96 18.04 -19.03 -16.69
C TRP A 96 18.51 -19.75 -17.95
N ASN A 97 17.57 -20.07 -18.85
CA ASN A 97 17.81 -20.91 -20.03
C ASN A 97 18.37 -22.31 -19.70
N ALA A 98 18.25 -22.76 -18.45
CA ALA A 98 18.60 -24.11 -18.03
C ALA A 98 17.52 -25.13 -18.45
N THR A 99 17.89 -26.41 -18.51
CA THR A 99 16.92 -27.48 -18.80
C THR A 99 15.93 -27.62 -17.63
N PRO A 100 14.61 -27.50 -17.84
CA PRO A 100 13.63 -27.65 -16.76
C PRO A 100 13.73 -28.97 -16.01
N GLY A 101 13.58 -28.93 -14.69
CA GLY A 101 13.55 -30.09 -13.81
C GLY A 101 14.92 -30.72 -13.49
N ILE A 102 16.03 -30.18 -14.01
CA ILE A 102 17.36 -30.58 -13.54
C ILE A 102 17.66 -29.93 -12.19
N GLU A 103 18.53 -30.57 -11.41
CA GLU A 103 19.05 -30.04 -10.16
C GLU A 103 20.41 -29.37 -10.41
N LEU A 104 20.57 -28.17 -9.86
CA LEU A 104 21.82 -27.40 -9.89
C LEU A 104 22.31 -27.17 -8.47
N GLU A 105 23.62 -27.19 -8.29
CA GLU A 105 24.31 -26.95 -7.02
C GLU A 105 25.19 -25.70 -7.13
N VAL A 106 25.22 -24.90 -6.05
CA VAL A 106 26.17 -23.82 -5.84
C VAL A 106 27.29 -24.35 -4.96
N HIS A 107 28.51 -24.28 -5.46
CA HIS A 107 29.72 -24.59 -4.70
C HIS A 107 30.44 -23.31 -4.30
N ASP A 108 30.95 -23.25 -3.06
CA ASP A 108 31.85 -22.18 -2.61
C ASP A 108 33.29 -22.35 -3.14
N ASP A 109 34.19 -21.44 -2.75
CA ASP A 109 35.60 -21.45 -3.15
C ASP A 109 36.39 -22.69 -2.65
N SER A 110 35.88 -23.37 -1.61
CA SER A 110 36.40 -24.63 -1.09
C SER A 110 35.90 -25.85 -1.87
N GLY A 111 34.92 -25.65 -2.76
CA GLY A 111 34.22 -26.70 -3.50
C GLY A 111 33.06 -27.34 -2.74
N SER A 112 32.67 -26.80 -1.58
CA SER A 112 31.57 -27.33 -0.76
C SER A 112 30.23 -26.85 -1.33
N VAL A 113 29.23 -27.74 -1.37
CA VAL A 113 27.86 -27.36 -1.77
C VAL A 113 27.26 -26.50 -0.67
N VAL A 114 26.87 -25.27 -1.01
CA VAL A 114 26.24 -24.32 -0.08
C VAL A 114 24.76 -24.09 -0.38
N ALA A 115 24.31 -24.38 -1.61
CA ALA A 115 22.91 -24.35 -1.99
C ALA A 115 22.66 -25.33 -3.13
N ALA A 116 21.43 -25.83 -3.24
CA ALA A 116 20.98 -26.67 -4.33
C ALA A 116 19.50 -26.36 -4.63
N GLY A 117 19.08 -26.56 -5.88
CA GLY A 117 17.71 -26.26 -6.29
C GLY A 117 17.35 -26.89 -7.62
N THR A 118 16.04 -27.01 -7.85
CA THR A 118 15.49 -27.57 -9.09
C THR A 118 15.07 -26.45 -10.02
N VAL A 119 15.56 -26.49 -11.25
CA VAL A 119 15.19 -25.54 -12.31
C VAL A 119 13.69 -25.66 -12.61
N ASP A 120 13.00 -24.52 -12.65
CA ASP A 120 11.56 -24.48 -12.91
C ASP A 120 11.19 -24.80 -14.36
N GLN A 121 9.88 -24.78 -14.64
CA GLN A 121 9.34 -25.05 -15.97
C GLN A 121 9.73 -24.02 -17.04
N TYR A 122 10.21 -22.83 -16.64
CA TYR A 122 10.64 -21.76 -17.53
C TYR A 122 12.15 -21.79 -17.79
N GLY A 123 12.87 -22.72 -17.13
CA GLY A 123 14.32 -22.82 -17.21
C GLY A 123 15.05 -21.91 -16.23
N GLY A 124 14.34 -21.35 -15.25
CA GLY A 124 14.85 -20.43 -14.24
C GLY A 124 15.16 -21.10 -12.90
N LEU A 125 16.15 -20.57 -12.18
CA LEU A 125 16.44 -20.90 -10.78
C LEU A 125 17.14 -19.72 -10.09
N VAL A 126 16.63 -19.32 -8.93
CA VAL A 126 17.28 -18.28 -8.10
C VAL A 126 17.77 -18.92 -6.80
N PHE A 127 19.09 -18.83 -6.57
CA PHE A 127 19.68 -19.17 -5.28
C PHE A 127 19.70 -17.90 -4.42
N ARG A 128 19.01 -17.93 -3.27
CA ARG A 128 18.87 -16.80 -2.35
C ARG A 128 19.70 -16.98 -1.09
N GLU A 129 19.88 -15.89 -0.34
CA GLU A 129 20.53 -15.88 0.98
C GLU A 129 21.96 -16.46 0.98
N LEU A 130 22.69 -16.27 -0.13
CA LEU A 130 24.08 -16.68 -0.25
C LEU A 130 24.99 -15.68 0.44
N ALA A 131 25.95 -16.18 1.22
CA ALA A 131 26.97 -15.33 1.84
C ALA A 131 27.78 -14.57 0.76
N PRO A 132 28.11 -13.28 0.96
CA PRO A 132 28.93 -12.55 0.02
C PRO A 132 30.34 -13.13 -0.09
N GLY A 133 30.85 -13.25 -1.33
CA GLY A 133 32.18 -13.81 -1.58
C GLY A 133 32.44 -14.11 -3.05
N SER A 134 33.69 -14.44 -3.36
CA SER A 134 34.14 -14.76 -4.71
C SER A 134 34.51 -16.23 -4.84
N GLY A 135 34.48 -16.77 -6.06
CA GLY A 135 34.92 -18.14 -6.34
C GLY A 135 33.81 -19.18 -6.27
N TYR A 136 32.56 -18.72 -6.24
CA TYR A 136 31.39 -19.57 -6.37
C TYR A 136 31.36 -20.25 -7.74
N SER A 137 30.68 -21.39 -7.86
CA SER A 137 30.32 -21.92 -9.17
C SER A 137 28.98 -22.64 -9.11
N VAL A 138 28.13 -22.39 -10.11
CA VAL A 138 26.91 -23.17 -10.34
C VAL A 138 27.23 -24.32 -11.28
N GLN A 139 26.78 -25.53 -10.94
CA GLN A 139 26.98 -26.72 -11.78
C GLN A 139 25.87 -27.76 -11.61
N THR A 140 25.78 -28.70 -12.53
CA THR A 140 24.97 -29.91 -12.33
C THR A 140 25.54 -30.77 -11.21
N VAL A 141 24.70 -31.56 -10.55
CA VAL A 141 25.10 -32.47 -9.45
C VAL A 141 26.23 -33.43 -9.84
N ASP A 142 26.32 -33.83 -11.11
CA ASP A 142 27.39 -34.70 -11.61
C ASP A 142 28.65 -33.95 -12.05
N GLY A 143 28.66 -32.62 -11.96
CA GLY A 143 29.73 -31.71 -12.36
C GLY A 143 30.03 -31.70 -13.86
N SER A 144 29.14 -32.27 -14.69
CA SER A 144 29.34 -32.39 -16.13
C SER A 144 29.11 -31.06 -16.87
N ASP A 145 28.31 -30.17 -16.29
CA ASP A 145 28.01 -28.84 -16.81
C ASP A 145 28.20 -27.79 -15.71
N ARG A 146 29.05 -26.79 -15.95
CA ARG A 146 29.54 -25.87 -14.92
C ARG A 146 29.74 -24.46 -15.46
N ALA A 147 29.31 -23.47 -14.69
CA ALA A 147 29.55 -22.06 -14.96
C ALA A 147 30.99 -21.62 -14.63
N TRP A 148 31.36 -20.43 -15.13
CA TRP A 148 32.58 -19.77 -14.73
C TRP A 148 32.58 -19.43 -13.22
N PRO A 149 33.74 -19.09 -12.62
CA PRO A 149 33.77 -18.61 -11.24
C PRO A 149 32.94 -17.33 -11.08
N LEU A 150 32.08 -17.31 -10.07
CA LEU A 150 31.10 -16.25 -9.79
C LEU A 150 31.42 -15.52 -8.48
N GLU A 151 30.96 -14.28 -8.40
CA GLU A 151 30.89 -13.46 -7.21
C GLU A 151 29.43 -13.35 -6.72
N VAL A 152 29.24 -13.46 -5.41
CA VAL A 152 28.01 -13.08 -4.73
C VAL A 152 28.28 -11.74 -4.06
N MET A 153 27.57 -10.70 -4.49
CA MET A 153 27.80 -9.33 -4.04
C MET A 153 27.22 -9.09 -2.63
N PRO A 154 27.86 -8.27 -1.79
CA PRO A 154 27.27 -7.85 -0.52
C PRO A 154 26.22 -6.75 -0.71
N ILE A 155 25.26 -6.62 0.21
CA ILE A 155 24.36 -5.45 0.24
C ILE A 155 25.18 -4.16 0.35
N VAL A 156 25.97 -4.05 1.42
CA VAL A 156 26.83 -2.88 1.66
C VAL A 156 28.08 -2.96 0.80
N GLY A 157 28.30 -1.93 -0.02
CA GLY A 157 29.49 -1.80 -0.86
C GLY A 157 29.33 -2.31 -2.29
N SER A 158 28.15 -2.81 -2.68
CA SER A 158 27.84 -3.18 -4.07
C SER A 158 27.50 -1.99 -4.98
N THR A 159 27.54 -0.75 -4.48
CA THR A 159 27.21 0.45 -5.25
C THR A 159 28.15 0.61 -6.46
N PRO A 160 27.62 0.63 -7.70
CA PRO A 160 28.41 0.91 -8.90
C PRO A 160 29.10 2.29 -8.87
N PRO A 161 30.20 2.47 -9.62
CA PRO A 161 30.76 3.82 -9.83
C PRO A 161 29.78 4.67 -10.66
N GLN A 162 29.79 6.01 -10.44
CA GLN A 162 28.90 6.94 -11.16
C GLN A 162 28.89 6.78 -12.70
N SER A 163 30.04 6.39 -13.28
CA SER A 163 30.15 6.14 -14.72
C SER A 163 29.24 5.02 -15.24
N PHE A 164 28.78 4.11 -14.36
CA PHE A 164 27.78 3.10 -14.70
C PHE A 164 26.43 3.75 -15.00
N TYR A 165 26.01 4.72 -14.19
CA TYR A 165 24.75 5.46 -14.36
C TYR A 165 24.85 6.45 -15.53
N ASP A 166 25.96 7.18 -15.63
CA ASP A 166 26.20 8.17 -16.70
C ASP A 166 26.25 7.54 -18.11
N ALA A 167 26.53 6.24 -18.21
CA ALA A 167 26.61 5.53 -19.48
C ALA A 167 25.24 5.08 -20.03
N GLN A 168 24.17 5.16 -19.22
CA GLN A 168 22.83 4.77 -19.62
C GLN A 168 22.07 5.96 -20.21
N GLU A 169 21.49 5.78 -21.39
CA GLU A 169 20.69 6.81 -22.07
C GLU A 169 19.20 6.45 -21.96
N ILE A 170 18.46 7.20 -21.14
CA ILE A 170 17.02 7.01 -20.93
C ILE A 170 16.28 8.22 -21.52
N GLY A 171 15.51 7.99 -22.58
CA GLY A 171 14.67 9.01 -23.24
C GLY A 171 13.17 8.85 -22.94
N PRO A 172 12.31 9.73 -23.48
CA PRO A 172 10.86 9.60 -23.38
C PRO A 172 10.35 8.30 -24.00
N GLY A 173 9.25 7.78 -23.46
CA GLY A 173 8.63 6.51 -23.85
C GLY A 173 9.15 5.31 -23.06
N PHE A 174 8.87 4.12 -23.59
CA PHE A 174 9.24 2.85 -22.97
C PHE A 174 10.69 2.46 -23.25
N SER A 175 11.46 2.12 -22.22
CA SER A 175 12.80 1.54 -22.34
C SER A 175 13.15 0.66 -21.12
N TYR A 176 14.44 0.44 -20.87
CA TYR A 176 14.95 -0.34 -19.74
C TYR A 176 16.09 0.37 -19.02
N ILE A 177 16.12 0.25 -17.70
CA ILE A 177 17.25 0.62 -16.83
C ILE A 177 18.00 -0.64 -16.47
N THR A 178 19.32 -0.63 -16.55
CA THR A 178 20.17 -1.73 -16.06
C THR A 178 20.61 -1.43 -14.63
N THR A 179 20.35 -2.35 -13.71
CA THR A 179 20.75 -2.29 -12.28
C THR A 179 22.16 -2.82 -12.08
N ARG A 180 22.71 -2.65 -10.87
CA ARG A 180 24.08 -3.07 -10.50
C ARG A 180 24.38 -4.54 -10.77
N ASP A 181 23.38 -5.41 -10.68
CA ASP A 181 23.50 -6.84 -10.92
C ASP A 181 23.23 -7.23 -12.37
N GLY A 182 23.06 -6.26 -13.28
CA GLY A 182 22.77 -6.49 -14.69
C GLY A 182 21.31 -6.85 -14.98
N THR A 183 20.40 -6.74 -14.00
CA THR A 183 18.95 -6.87 -14.25
C THR A 183 18.45 -5.67 -15.02
N THR A 184 17.56 -5.90 -15.98
CA THR A 184 16.92 -4.80 -16.69
C THR A 184 15.51 -4.59 -16.12
N LEU A 185 15.21 -3.37 -15.71
CA LEU A 185 13.91 -2.95 -15.21
C LEU A 185 13.22 -2.12 -16.29
N SER A 186 11.98 -2.45 -16.62
CA SER A 186 11.21 -1.69 -17.60
C SER A 186 10.82 -0.33 -17.04
N VAL A 187 10.97 0.70 -17.86
CA VAL A 187 10.71 2.10 -17.50
C VAL A 187 9.87 2.78 -18.57
N TYR A 188 8.98 3.68 -18.15
CA TYR A 188 8.24 4.58 -19.02
C TYR A 188 8.49 6.02 -18.59
N VAL A 189 8.98 6.86 -19.51
CA VAL A 189 9.26 8.28 -19.24
C VAL A 189 8.30 9.17 -20.01
N THR A 190 7.60 10.04 -19.29
CA THR A 190 6.79 11.11 -19.88
C THR A 190 7.39 12.47 -19.53
N LEU A 191 7.51 13.34 -20.53
CA LEU A 191 8.00 14.70 -20.35
C LEU A 191 6.85 15.72 -20.45
N PRO A 192 6.86 16.81 -19.67
CA PRO A 192 5.81 17.83 -19.71
C PRO A 192 5.94 18.75 -20.94
N GLY A 193 6.98 18.55 -21.77
CA GLY A 193 7.28 19.30 -22.98
C GLY A 193 8.37 18.61 -23.82
N PRO A 194 8.77 19.21 -24.94
CA PRO A 194 9.86 18.71 -25.78
C PRO A 194 11.16 18.55 -24.99
N ILE A 195 11.91 17.46 -25.22
CA ILE A 195 13.13 17.17 -24.45
C ILE A 195 14.17 18.31 -24.52
N GLU A 196 14.21 19.06 -25.62
CA GLU A 196 15.07 20.22 -25.84
C GLU A 196 14.73 21.45 -24.98
N ASP A 197 13.50 21.52 -24.44
CA ASP A 197 13.04 22.60 -23.56
C ASP A 197 13.33 22.32 -22.08
N GLY A 198 13.85 21.12 -21.77
CA GLY A 198 14.34 20.75 -20.46
C GLY A 198 15.58 21.55 -20.02
N PRO A 199 16.12 21.27 -18.81
CA PRO A 199 15.78 20.14 -17.97
C PRO A 199 14.54 20.37 -17.08
N TYR A 200 13.83 19.30 -16.76
CA TYR A 200 12.55 19.29 -16.03
C TYR A 200 12.69 18.77 -14.60
N PRO A 201 11.93 19.30 -13.64
CA PRO A 201 11.81 18.65 -12.33
C PRO A 201 11.15 17.27 -12.51
N THR A 202 11.69 16.24 -11.87
CA THR A 202 11.33 14.85 -12.18
C THR A 202 10.81 14.09 -10.96
N LEU A 203 9.73 13.33 -11.15
CA LEU A 203 9.16 12.42 -10.16
C LEU A 203 9.26 10.97 -10.66
N VAL A 204 9.67 10.07 -9.77
CA VAL A 204 9.73 8.62 -10.04
C VAL A 204 8.65 7.90 -9.23
N ASN A 205 7.95 6.98 -9.89
CA ASN A 205 7.10 5.96 -9.29
C ASN A 205 7.74 4.59 -9.50
N TYR A 206 7.94 3.84 -8.42
CA TYR A 206 8.53 2.50 -8.43
C TYR A 206 7.62 1.54 -7.67
N SER A 207 7.03 0.55 -8.36
CA SER A 207 6.12 -0.41 -7.72
C SER A 207 5.94 -1.70 -8.52
N GLY A 208 5.38 -2.72 -7.87
CA GLY A 208 5.01 -4.00 -8.50
C GLY A 208 3.70 -3.99 -9.30
N TYR A 209 3.02 -2.83 -9.43
CA TYR A 209 1.85 -2.69 -10.32
C TYR A 209 2.32 -2.57 -11.78
N SER A 210 1.75 -1.67 -12.58
CA SER A 210 2.15 -1.47 -13.99
C SER A 210 2.60 -0.04 -14.30
N PRO A 211 3.48 0.60 -13.50
CA PRO A 211 3.89 1.99 -13.73
C PRO A 211 4.67 2.19 -15.04
N SER A 212 5.38 1.16 -15.54
CA SER A 212 6.10 1.24 -16.82
C SER A 212 5.27 0.79 -18.03
N LYS A 213 4.02 0.35 -17.84
CA LYS A 213 3.10 0.10 -18.95
C LYS A 213 2.85 1.44 -19.66
N PRO A 214 3.05 1.54 -20.99
CA PRO A 214 2.63 2.72 -21.73
C PRO A 214 1.14 2.98 -21.48
N GLY A 215 0.78 4.18 -21.06
CA GLY A 215 -0.62 4.51 -20.84
C GLY A 215 -1.34 4.84 -22.14
N GLU A 216 -2.67 4.83 -22.06
CA GLU A 216 -3.53 5.25 -23.16
C GLU A 216 -3.73 6.77 -23.12
N PRO A 217 -3.91 7.43 -24.28
CA PRO A 217 -4.30 8.84 -24.31
C PRO A 217 -5.53 9.08 -23.45
N ILE A 218 -5.53 10.20 -22.72
CA ILE A 218 -6.70 10.62 -21.94
C ILE A 218 -7.87 10.85 -22.90
N ASP A 219 -9.01 10.20 -22.62
CA ASP A 219 -10.25 10.44 -23.34
C ASP A 219 -10.82 11.84 -23.00
N ALA A 220 -10.40 12.85 -23.75
CA ALA A 220 -10.90 14.21 -23.58
C ALA A 220 -12.25 14.46 -24.27
N SER A 221 -12.94 13.43 -24.79
CA SER A 221 -14.28 13.60 -25.36
C SER A 221 -15.32 14.05 -24.31
N ALA A 222 -14.99 13.92 -23.02
CA ALA A 222 -15.75 14.44 -21.90
C ALA A 222 -15.54 15.94 -21.62
N LEU A 223 -14.53 16.60 -22.21
CA LEU A 223 -14.31 18.03 -22.05
C LEU A 223 -15.32 18.83 -22.90
N PRO A 224 -16.02 19.84 -22.33
CA PRO A 224 -16.96 20.66 -23.10
C PRO A 224 -16.25 21.52 -24.15
N ASP A 225 -16.88 21.74 -25.31
CA ASP A 225 -16.43 22.71 -26.33
C ASP A 225 -16.20 24.09 -25.66
N PRO A 226 -14.97 24.67 -25.72
CA PRO A 226 -14.14 24.80 -26.92
C PRO A 226 -12.78 24.07 -26.89
N PHE A 227 -12.62 23.05 -26.03
CA PHE A 227 -11.34 22.37 -25.85
C PHE A 227 -11.10 21.30 -26.94
N ASP A 228 -10.31 21.66 -27.97
CA ASP A 228 -9.81 20.70 -28.97
C ASP A 228 -8.65 19.88 -28.38
N LEU A 229 -8.78 18.55 -28.30
CA LEU A 229 -7.76 17.62 -27.79
C LEU A 229 -6.40 17.83 -28.49
N GLU A 230 -6.39 18.07 -29.81
CA GLU A 230 -5.14 18.25 -30.55
C GLU A 230 -4.43 19.57 -30.18
N SER A 231 -5.20 20.58 -29.77
CA SER A 231 -4.65 21.83 -29.22
C SER A 231 -4.19 21.64 -27.78
N LEU A 232 -4.98 20.96 -26.95
CA LEU A 232 -4.65 20.70 -25.56
C LEU A 232 -3.40 19.85 -25.40
N CYS A 233 -3.19 18.85 -26.25
CA CYS A 233 -1.98 18.03 -26.19
C CYS A 233 -0.69 18.78 -26.56
N LYS A 234 -0.78 19.94 -27.22
CA LYS A 234 0.39 20.81 -27.44
C LYS A 234 0.76 21.57 -26.18
N ASP A 235 -0.24 22.00 -25.42
CA ASP A 235 -0.06 22.78 -24.19
C ASP A 235 0.14 21.87 -22.95
N LEU A 236 -0.38 20.65 -23.00
CA LEU A 236 -0.29 19.59 -21.99
C LEU A 236 -0.05 18.24 -22.66
N PRO A 237 1.20 17.90 -23.05
CA PRO A 237 1.55 16.62 -23.68
C PRO A 237 1.10 15.39 -22.90
N ILE A 238 1.04 15.52 -21.57
CA ILE A 238 0.56 14.50 -20.63
C ILE A 238 -0.84 13.96 -20.97
N LEU A 239 -1.68 14.75 -21.65
CA LEU A 239 -3.02 14.33 -22.07
C LEU A 239 -2.98 13.29 -23.21
N CYS A 240 -1.92 13.30 -24.02
CA CYS A 240 -1.77 12.39 -25.15
C CYS A 240 -0.75 11.27 -24.87
N ASP A 241 0.23 11.53 -24.01
CA ASP A 241 1.26 10.58 -23.58
C ASP A 241 1.14 10.35 -22.07
N ASN A 242 0.03 9.75 -21.66
CA ASN A 242 -0.31 9.62 -20.23
C ASN A 242 0.44 8.44 -19.59
N PRO A 243 1.06 8.61 -18.41
CA PRO A 243 1.50 7.49 -17.58
C PRO A 243 0.34 6.59 -17.16
N ASN A 244 0.61 5.29 -16.98
CA ASN A 244 -0.37 4.32 -16.49
C ASN A 244 -0.47 4.30 -14.95
N HIS A 245 -0.21 5.43 -14.28
CA HIS A 245 -0.33 5.54 -12.81
C HIS A 245 -0.66 6.98 -12.36
N PRO A 246 -1.49 7.15 -11.31
CA PRO A 246 -1.99 8.47 -10.90
C PRO A 246 -0.93 9.48 -10.52
N SER A 247 0.09 9.11 -9.75
CA SER A 247 1.13 10.07 -9.36
C SER A 247 1.90 10.64 -10.55
N GLY A 248 2.01 9.86 -11.63
CA GLY A 248 2.64 10.26 -12.88
C GLY A 248 1.77 11.25 -13.64
N THR A 249 0.50 10.92 -13.84
CA THR A 249 -0.41 11.84 -14.51
C THR A 249 -0.61 13.14 -13.73
N ILE A 250 -0.80 13.07 -12.41
CA ILE A 250 -0.97 14.26 -11.56
C ILE A 250 0.32 15.10 -11.57
N GLY A 251 1.49 14.47 -11.45
CA GLY A 251 2.78 15.13 -11.56
C GLY A 251 2.98 15.79 -12.93
N GLY A 252 2.65 15.09 -14.01
CA GLY A 252 2.73 15.61 -15.37
C GLY A 252 1.81 16.81 -15.61
N LEU A 253 0.57 16.74 -15.13
CA LEU A 253 -0.37 17.88 -15.13
C LEU A 253 0.22 19.06 -14.36
N MET A 254 0.87 18.81 -13.22
CA MET A 254 1.54 19.87 -12.44
C MET A 254 2.85 20.36 -13.07
N GLY A 255 3.33 19.78 -14.18
CA GLY A 255 4.52 20.20 -14.92
C GLY A 255 5.81 19.49 -14.53
N PHE A 256 5.74 18.30 -13.94
CA PHE A 256 6.89 17.43 -13.71
C PHE A 256 7.11 16.47 -14.89
N ALA A 257 8.36 16.12 -15.16
CA ALA A 257 8.65 14.87 -15.87
C ALA A 257 8.36 13.69 -14.95
N THR A 258 7.81 12.61 -15.49
CA THR A 258 7.38 11.46 -14.70
C THR A 258 7.96 10.17 -15.23
N VAL A 259 8.48 9.36 -14.33
CA VAL A 259 9.15 8.09 -14.64
C VAL A 259 8.45 6.98 -13.88
N GLY A 260 7.82 6.06 -14.59
CA GLY A 260 7.23 4.86 -14.02
C GLY A 260 8.13 3.65 -14.23
N VAL A 261 8.54 2.99 -13.16
CA VAL A 261 9.43 1.82 -13.21
C VAL A 261 8.78 0.62 -12.56
N ASN A 262 8.71 -0.48 -13.29
CA ASN A 262 8.23 -1.74 -12.73
C ASN A 262 9.29 -2.34 -11.81
N MET A 263 8.83 -2.89 -10.68
CA MET A 263 9.67 -3.58 -9.73
C MET A 263 10.22 -4.88 -10.34
N ARG A 264 11.42 -5.29 -9.90
CA ARG A 264 12.05 -6.55 -10.28
C ARG A 264 11.07 -7.72 -10.21
N GLY A 265 11.05 -8.55 -11.24
CA GLY A 265 10.15 -9.69 -11.36
C GLY A 265 8.68 -9.33 -11.63
N THR A 266 8.38 -8.10 -12.05
CA THR A 266 7.01 -7.68 -12.41
C THR A 266 7.00 -6.97 -13.76
N GLY A 267 5.89 -7.03 -14.50
CA GLY A 267 5.80 -6.39 -15.80
C GLY A 267 6.87 -6.92 -16.77
N CYS A 268 7.43 -6.04 -17.59
CA CYS A 268 8.58 -6.39 -18.43
C CYS A 268 9.93 -6.34 -17.68
N SER A 269 9.98 -6.16 -16.35
CA SER A 269 11.24 -6.12 -15.59
C SER A 269 11.75 -7.53 -15.29
N GLY A 270 13.06 -7.73 -15.41
CA GLY A 270 13.71 -9.02 -15.17
C GLY A 270 13.85 -9.38 -13.70
N GLY A 271 14.46 -10.53 -13.45
CA GLY A 271 14.65 -11.09 -12.11
C GLY A 271 13.39 -11.79 -11.60
N ALA A 272 13.33 -12.00 -10.29
CA ALA A 272 12.25 -12.72 -9.63
C ALA A 272 11.72 -11.89 -8.46
N TYR A 273 10.41 -11.91 -8.26
CA TYR A 273 9.74 -11.08 -7.27
C TYR A 273 9.83 -11.69 -5.85
N ASP A 274 10.27 -10.89 -4.89
CA ASP A 274 10.08 -11.13 -3.44
C ASP A 274 9.68 -9.80 -2.79
N TYR A 275 8.73 -9.82 -1.87
CA TYR A 275 8.11 -8.61 -1.35
C TYR A 275 9.08 -7.77 -0.52
N PHE A 276 9.45 -6.59 -1.04
CA PHE A 276 10.38 -5.64 -0.43
C PHE A 276 11.72 -6.26 0.02
N GLU A 277 12.21 -7.26 -0.72
CA GLU A 277 13.55 -7.79 -0.47
C GLU A 277 14.61 -6.68 -0.59
N PRO A 278 15.76 -6.78 0.10
CA PRO A 278 16.82 -5.76 0.03
C PRO A 278 17.22 -5.38 -1.40
N LEU A 279 17.21 -6.34 -2.32
CA LEU A 279 17.54 -6.13 -3.73
C LEU A 279 16.61 -5.11 -4.41
N GLN A 280 15.32 -5.07 -4.07
CA GLN A 280 14.39 -4.07 -4.60
C GLN A 280 14.65 -2.65 -4.06
N ALA A 281 15.14 -2.52 -2.82
CA ALA A 281 15.58 -1.23 -2.31
C ALA A 281 16.83 -0.73 -3.04
N LEU A 282 17.79 -1.63 -3.31
CA LEU A 282 18.99 -1.35 -4.09
C LEU A 282 18.70 -1.02 -5.56
N ASP A 283 17.70 -1.68 -6.16
CA ASP A 283 17.19 -1.32 -7.48
C ASP A 283 16.65 0.12 -7.48
N GLY A 284 15.91 0.50 -6.44
CA GLY A 284 15.45 1.87 -6.22
C GLY A 284 16.59 2.90 -6.18
N TYR A 285 17.70 2.58 -5.51
CA TYR A 285 18.92 3.40 -5.54
C TYR A 285 19.43 3.55 -6.98
N ASP A 286 19.56 2.44 -7.71
CA ASP A 286 20.08 2.45 -9.08
C ASP A 286 19.17 3.21 -10.04
N ILE A 287 17.85 3.14 -9.84
CA ILE A 287 16.86 3.94 -10.58
C ILE A 287 17.07 5.43 -10.33
N VAL A 288 17.20 5.86 -9.06
CA VAL A 288 17.40 7.27 -8.71
C VAL A 288 18.64 7.83 -9.37
N GLU A 289 19.79 7.14 -9.26
CA GLU A 289 21.05 7.61 -9.82
C GLU A 289 21.06 7.57 -11.36
N THR A 290 20.45 6.55 -11.98
CA THR A 290 20.34 6.46 -13.45
C THR A 290 19.49 7.58 -14.03
N ILE A 291 18.32 7.84 -13.45
CA ILE A 291 17.42 8.90 -13.93
C ILE A 291 18.02 10.27 -13.66
N ALA A 292 18.60 10.49 -12.48
CA ALA A 292 19.25 11.76 -12.15
C ALA A 292 20.42 12.12 -13.07
N ALA A 293 21.11 11.12 -13.64
CA ALA A 293 22.21 11.33 -14.59
C ALA A 293 21.75 11.83 -15.97
N GLN A 294 20.44 11.78 -16.28
CA GLN A 294 19.94 12.16 -17.59
C GLN A 294 19.96 13.68 -17.80
N PRO A 295 20.35 14.17 -19.00
CA PRO A 295 20.54 15.61 -19.26
C PRO A 295 19.24 16.43 -19.19
N TRP A 296 18.08 15.77 -19.28
CA TRP A 296 16.76 16.39 -19.18
C TRP A 296 16.24 16.47 -17.74
N VAL A 297 16.99 15.99 -16.73
CA VAL A 297 16.60 16.07 -15.31
C VAL A 297 17.17 17.33 -14.65
N LYS A 298 16.29 18.15 -14.07
CA LYS A 298 16.66 19.42 -13.46
C LYS A 298 17.49 19.17 -12.21
N PHE A 299 18.60 19.89 -12.11
CA PHE A 299 19.58 19.80 -11.01
C PHE A 299 20.22 18.41 -10.82
N ASN A 300 20.03 17.46 -11.76
CA ASN A 300 20.41 16.06 -11.59
C ASN A 300 19.85 15.48 -10.29
N LYS A 301 18.56 15.74 -10.02
CA LYS A 301 17.87 15.39 -8.79
C LYS A 301 16.44 14.96 -9.09
N VAL A 302 15.97 13.92 -8.42
CA VAL A 302 14.59 13.40 -8.58
C VAL A 302 13.85 13.39 -7.25
N GLY A 303 12.53 13.51 -7.29
CA GLY A 303 11.66 13.15 -6.17
C GLY A 303 11.03 11.77 -6.37
N LEU A 304 10.62 11.11 -5.30
CA LEU A 304 9.75 9.93 -5.39
C LEU A 304 8.32 10.31 -5.01
N ALA A 305 7.32 9.76 -5.71
CA ALA A 305 5.92 10.02 -5.40
C ALA A 305 4.97 8.88 -5.80
N GLY A 306 3.96 8.66 -4.95
CA GLY A 306 3.02 7.57 -5.06
C GLY A 306 2.18 7.39 -3.81
N LEU A 307 1.12 6.60 -3.95
CA LEU A 307 0.16 6.24 -2.91
C LEU A 307 0.07 4.72 -2.82
N SER A 308 -0.08 4.14 -1.63
CA SER A 308 -0.09 2.67 -1.42
C SER A 308 1.29 2.05 -1.66
N TYR A 309 1.37 0.95 -2.42
CA TYR A 309 2.62 0.30 -2.82
C TYR A 309 3.70 1.28 -3.33
N PRO A 310 3.47 2.15 -4.33
CA PRO A 310 4.45 3.17 -4.73
C PRO A 310 4.67 4.29 -3.70
N GLY A 311 3.84 4.39 -2.67
CA GLY A 311 4.10 5.20 -1.48
C GLY A 311 5.10 4.51 -0.55
N ILE A 312 4.84 3.24 -0.25
CA ILE A 312 5.60 2.39 0.67
C ILE A 312 7.03 2.17 0.14
N SER A 313 7.18 1.87 -1.15
CA SER A 313 8.49 1.63 -1.77
C SER A 313 9.46 2.79 -1.60
N GLN A 314 8.96 4.04 -1.53
CA GLN A 314 9.79 5.22 -1.32
C GLN A 314 10.55 5.17 0.00
N LEU A 315 9.94 4.61 1.05
CA LEU A 315 10.58 4.48 2.36
C LEU A 315 11.79 3.55 2.26
N TYR A 316 11.64 2.44 1.54
CA TYR A 316 12.72 1.49 1.29
C TYR A 316 13.83 2.08 0.43
N VAL A 317 13.48 2.79 -0.65
CA VAL A 317 14.49 3.43 -1.50
C VAL A 317 15.24 4.52 -0.73
N ALA A 318 14.52 5.35 0.03
CA ALA A 318 15.13 6.49 0.73
C ALA A 318 16.05 6.07 1.87
N ARG A 319 15.82 4.90 2.51
CA ARG A 319 16.73 4.38 3.55
C ARG A 319 18.13 4.03 2.98
N GLU A 320 18.21 3.70 1.69
CA GLU A 320 19.48 3.43 1.01
C GLU A 320 20.28 4.71 0.70
N ASN A 321 19.72 5.88 1.05
CA ASN A 321 20.31 7.21 0.91
C ASN A 321 20.97 7.48 -0.48
N PRO A 322 20.20 7.37 -1.58
CA PRO A 322 20.71 7.71 -2.90
C PRO A 322 21.07 9.21 -2.97
N PRO A 323 22.32 9.56 -3.31
CA PRO A 323 22.82 10.93 -3.25
C PRO A 323 22.10 11.87 -4.22
N SER A 324 21.38 11.37 -5.22
CA SER A 324 20.61 12.16 -6.18
C SER A 324 19.10 12.25 -5.86
N LEU A 325 18.66 11.72 -4.72
CA LEU A 325 17.30 11.94 -4.21
C LEU A 325 17.14 13.36 -3.64
N ALA A 326 16.03 14.00 -3.95
CA ALA A 326 15.71 15.36 -3.52
C ALA A 326 14.70 15.39 -2.37
N ALA A 327 13.67 14.54 -2.46
CA ALA A 327 12.57 14.44 -1.52
C ALA A 327 11.73 13.19 -1.81
N ILE A 328 10.96 12.73 -0.82
CA ILE A 328 9.94 11.70 -1.01
C ILE A 328 8.57 12.21 -0.59
N SER A 329 7.53 11.66 -1.22
CA SER A 329 6.14 11.94 -0.89
C SER A 329 5.33 10.63 -0.73
N PRO A 330 5.57 9.85 0.33
CA PRO A 330 4.84 8.61 0.61
C PRO A 330 3.41 8.86 1.10
N LEU A 331 2.40 8.52 0.29
CA LEU A 331 0.98 8.66 0.65
C LEU A 331 0.35 7.29 0.98
N SER A 332 -0.58 7.27 1.94
CA SER A 332 -1.35 6.08 2.39
C SER A 332 -0.46 4.85 2.62
N VAL A 333 0.57 5.00 3.45
CA VAL A 333 1.59 3.97 3.70
C VAL A 333 1.34 3.19 4.98
N ILE A 334 1.93 2.00 5.07
CA ILE A 334 1.93 1.15 6.27
C ILE A 334 3.11 1.48 7.18
N ALA A 335 2.85 1.56 8.48
CA ALA A 335 3.89 1.76 9.50
C ALA A 335 4.57 0.45 9.90
N ASP A 336 3.75 -0.60 10.07
CA ASP A 336 4.12 -1.94 10.51
C ASP A 336 3.31 -2.92 9.66
N ILE A 337 3.98 -3.81 8.95
CA ILE A 337 3.29 -4.77 8.09
C ILE A 337 2.74 -5.90 8.94
N SER A 338 3.61 -6.48 9.78
CA SER A 338 3.34 -7.67 10.58
C SER A 338 2.17 -7.53 11.54
N THR A 339 2.11 -6.43 12.30
CA THR A 339 1.21 -6.30 13.45
C THR A 339 0.06 -5.31 13.24
N SER A 340 0.03 -4.62 12.10
CA SER A 340 -1.03 -3.65 11.80
C SER A 340 -1.91 -4.05 10.61
N THR A 341 -1.35 -4.18 9.40
CA THR A 341 -2.17 -4.45 8.21
C THR A 341 -2.36 -5.94 7.95
N LEU A 342 -1.29 -6.73 8.08
CA LEU A 342 -1.31 -8.17 7.84
C LEU A 342 -2.03 -8.93 8.96
N ALA A 343 -1.67 -8.66 10.21
CA ALA A 343 -2.24 -9.32 11.37
C ALA A 343 -2.53 -8.34 12.53
N PRO A 344 -3.48 -7.40 12.38
CA PRO A 344 -3.89 -6.51 13.47
C PRO A 344 -4.24 -7.33 14.72
N GLY A 345 -3.57 -7.03 15.84
CA GLY A 345 -3.82 -7.74 17.09
C GLY A 345 -3.41 -9.22 17.09
N GLY A 346 -2.64 -9.69 16.10
CA GLY A 346 -2.29 -11.11 15.94
C GLY A 346 -3.34 -11.94 15.17
N ILE A 347 -4.26 -11.28 14.46
CA ILE A 347 -5.33 -11.93 13.69
C ILE A 347 -5.16 -11.59 12.22
N PHE A 348 -4.96 -12.60 11.36
CA PHE A 348 -4.74 -12.36 9.93
C PHE A 348 -5.92 -11.65 9.27
N ASN A 349 -5.60 -10.61 8.50
CA ASN A 349 -6.51 -9.91 7.60
C ASN A 349 -6.48 -10.57 6.22
N ASP A 350 -7.45 -11.44 5.94
CA ASP A 350 -7.57 -12.15 4.66
C ASP A 350 -8.46 -11.44 3.65
N GLY A 351 -9.28 -10.48 4.08
CA GLY A 351 -10.12 -9.70 3.18
C GLY A 351 -9.32 -8.74 2.31
N PHE A 352 -8.34 -8.04 2.90
CA PHE A 352 -7.44 -7.15 2.16
C PHE A 352 -6.02 -7.71 2.08
N ALA A 353 -5.30 -7.85 3.21
CA ALA A 353 -3.84 -7.98 3.16
C ALA A 353 -3.35 -9.26 2.45
N LEU A 354 -3.87 -10.44 2.82
CA LEU A 354 -3.49 -11.69 2.16
C LEU A 354 -4.01 -11.76 0.72
N ASN A 355 -5.25 -11.34 0.47
CA ASN A 355 -5.82 -11.29 -0.87
C ASN A 355 -5.04 -10.35 -1.80
N TRP A 356 -4.63 -9.18 -1.31
CA TRP A 356 -3.79 -8.25 -2.03
C TRP A 356 -2.42 -8.85 -2.35
N ALA A 357 -1.79 -9.49 -1.36
CA ALA A 357 -0.49 -10.14 -1.54
C ALA A 357 -0.56 -11.26 -2.58
N ASP A 358 -1.62 -12.09 -2.55
CA ASP A 358 -1.88 -13.12 -3.55
C ASP A 358 -2.00 -12.52 -4.96
N ASN A 359 -2.79 -11.46 -5.11
CA ASN A 359 -2.96 -10.77 -6.39
C ASN A 359 -1.64 -10.20 -6.92
N VAL A 360 -0.82 -9.60 -6.07
CA VAL A 360 0.49 -9.07 -6.49
C VAL A 360 1.45 -10.20 -6.90
N VAL A 361 1.47 -11.31 -6.18
CA VAL A 361 2.26 -12.49 -6.54
C VAL A 361 1.77 -13.08 -7.86
N ASN A 362 0.46 -13.20 -8.07
CA ASN A 362 -0.12 -13.68 -9.33
C ASN A 362 0.22 -12.74 -10.50
N ASN A 363 0.18 -11.43 -10.28
CA ASN A 363 0.61 -10.43 -11.28
C ASN A 363 2.12 -10.47 -11.57
N ALA A 364 2.92 -11.11 -10.73
CA ALA A 364 4.34 -11.38 -10.95
C ALA A 364 4.61 -12.74 -11.64
N ASP A 365 3.57 -13.48 -12.04
CA ASP A 365 3.76 -14.59 -12.99
C ASP A 365 4.33 -14.10 -14.32
N PRO A 366 5.01 -14.97 -15.08
CA PRO A 366 5.32 -14.69 -16.47
C PRO A 366 4.06 -14.23 -17.23
N TYR A 367 4.10 -13.00 -17.75
CA TYR A 367 2.98 -12.33 -18.42
C TYR A 367 1.74 -12.10 -17.55
N GLY A 368 1.90 -12.08 -16.23
CA GLY A 368 0.82 -12.00 -15.24
C GLY A 368 -0.02 -10.72 -15.33
N GLN A 369 0.55 -9.60 -15.77
CA GLN A 369 -0.20 -8.35 -15.95
C GLN A 369 -0.80 -8.20 -17.36
N GLY A 370 -0.59 -9.19 -18.23
CA GLY A 370 -1.11 -9.30 -19.60
C GLY A 370 -0.49 -8.37 -20.66
N TRP A 371 -0.07 -7.15 -20.31
CA TRP A 371 0.46 -6.18 -21.29
C TRP A 371 1.86 -6.52 -21.80
N GLU A 372 2.62 -7.28 -21.02
CA GLU A 372 3.94 -7.82 -21.35
C GLU A 372 3.87 -8.68 -22.62
N GLN A 373 2.81 -9.49 -22.75
CA GLN A 373 2.63 -10.34 -23.92
C GLN A 373 2.49 -9.49 -25.20
N THR A 374 1.78 -8.36 -25.11
CA THR A 374 1.65 -7.44 -26.25
C THR A 374 3.00 -6.83 -26.65
N ARG A 375 3.88 -6.55 -25.70
CA ARG A 375 5.24 -6.06 -25.96
C ARG A 375 6.10 -7.13 -26.64
N VAL A 376 6.07 -8.35 -26.12
CA VAL A 376 6.81 -9.48 -26.68
C VAL A 376 6.33 -9.84 -28.08
N ASP A 377 5.01 -9.89 -28.29
CA ASP A 377 4.41 -10.09 -29.62
C ASP A 377 4.79 -8.96 -30.60
N GLY A 378 4.98 -7.75 -30.06
CA GLY A 378 5.52 -6.59 -30.77
C GLY A 378 7.02 -6.66 -31.07
N GLY A 379 7.73 -7.71 -30.63
CA GLY A 379 9.14 -7.95 -30.90
C GLY A 379 10.10 -7.52 -29.78
N ASP A 380 9.60 -7.22 -28.57
CA ASP A 380 10.43 -6.85 -27.43
C ASP A 380 11.13 -8.09 -26.83
N SER A 381 12.33 -8.40 -27.32
CA SER A 381 13.11 -9.55 -26.87
C SER A 381 13.66 -9.41 -25.45
N ILE A 382 13.84 -8.17 -24.95
CA ILE A 382 14.29 -7.94 -23.58
C ILE A 382 13.17 -8.30 -22.61
N CYS A 383 11.93 -7.87 -22.89
CA CYS A 383 10.78 -8.26 -22.09
C CYS A 383 10.64 -9.79 -22.05
N ALA A 384 10.76 -10.46 -23.20
CA ALA A 384 10.65 -11.92 -23.31
C ALA A 384 11.69 -12.67 -22.47
N GLU A 385 12.93 -12.17 -22.44
CA GLU A 385 14.00 -12.74 -21.63
C GLU A 385 13.78 -12.47 -20.14
N ASN A 386 13.31 -11.27 -19.80
CA ASN A 386 13.02 -10.87 -18.43
C ASN A 386 11.95 -11.75 -17.76
N GLN A 387 11.02 -12.32 -18.53
CA GLN A 387 10.00 -13.24 -18.00
C GLN A 387 10.57 -14.57 -17.47
N LYS A 388 11.80 -14.96 -17.85
CA LYS A 388 12.34 -16.31 -17.58
C LYS A 388 12.56 -16.63 -16.10
N LEU A 389 12.73 -15.61 -15.27
CA LEU A 389 12.95 -15.75 -13.83
C LEU A 389 11.69 -15.48 -13.00
N HIS A 390 10.58 -15.05 -13.61
CA HIS A 390 9.35 -14.71 -12.88
C HIS A 390 8.75 -15.92 -12.15
N GLY A 391 8.97 -17.14 -12.66
CA GLY A 391 8.57 -18.39 -11.99
C GLY A 391 9.27 -18.65 -10.65
N GLN A 392 10.34 -17.91 -10.33
CA GLN A 392 11.09 -17.98 -9.08
C GLN A 392 10.60 -16.96 -8.04
N LYS A 393 9.40 -16.39 -8.24
CA LYS A 393 8.74 -15.52 -7.26
C LYS A 393 8.51 -16.23 -5.93
N VAL A 394 8.53 -15.47 -4.84
CA VAL A 394 8.28 -15.99 -3.49
C VAL A 394 6.78 -15.97 -3.19
N ASP A 395 6.26 -17.09 -2.71
CA ASP A 395 4.90 -17.18 -2.18
C ASP A 395 4.83 -16.52 -0.79
N VAL A 396 4.57 -15.22 -0.79
CA VAL A 396 4.52 -14.43 0.44
C VAL A 396 3.29 -14.71 1.28
N VAL A 397 2.21 -15.25 0.69
CA VAL A 397 1.01 -15.66 1.43
C VAL A 397 1.30 -16.91 2.24
N ALA A 398 1.89 -17.94 1.62
CA ALA A 398 2.33 -19.13 2.33
C ALA A 398 3.39 -18.80 3.40
N LYS A 399 4.32 -17.88 3.09
CA LYS A 399 5.31 -17.40 4.06
C LYS A 399 4.64 -16.72 5.25
N ALA A 400 3.64 -15.87 5.04
CA ALA A 400 2.89 -15.22 6.12
C ALA A 400 2.14 -16.25 6.98
N LEU A 401 1.39 -17.16 6.37
CA LEU A 401 0.62 -18.18 7.10
C LEU A 401 1.49 -19.16 7.89
N ALA A 402 2.73 -19.40 7.43
CA ALA A 402 3.71 -20.21 8.16
C ALA A 402 4.33 -19.48 9.36
N ASN A 403 4.14 -18.16 9.48
CA ASN A 403 4.69 -17.30 10.53
C ASN A 403 3.56 -16.49 11.20
N PRO A 404 2.68 -17.12 12.00
CA PRO A 404 1.55 -16.44 12.66
C PRO A 404 1.96 -15.54 13.82
N PHE A 405 3.21 -15.60 14.26
CA PHE A 405 3.80 -14.74 15.28
C PHE A 405 4.75 -13.75 14.64
N TYR A 406 5.02 -12.65 15.34
CA TYR A 406 6.04 -11.70 14.94
C TYR A 406 7.43 -12.36 15.04
N THR A 407 8.21 -12.18 13.97
CA THR A 407 9.54 -12.79 13.78
C THR A 407 10.53 -11.66 13.49
N PRO A 408 11.46 -11.34 14.41
CA PRO A 408 12.39 -10.21 14.26
C PRO A 408 13.21 -10.22 12.97
N GLU A 409 13.44 -11.39 12.37
CA GLU A 409 14.13 -11.54 11.08
C GLU A 409 13.39 -10.83 9.93
N PHE A 410 12.09 -10.56 10.07
CA PHE A 410 11.29 -9.81 9.09
C PHE A 410 11.21 -8.30 9.38
N ASP A 411 11.97 -7.78 10.36
CA ASP A 411 11.99 -6.34 10.68
C ASP A 411 12.40 -5.45 9.51
N LEU A 412 13.15 -6.02 8.56
CA LEU A 412 13.53 -5.33 7.32
C LEU A 412 12.30 -4.95 6.47
N LEU A 413 11.15 -5.59 6.68
CA LEU A 413 9.87 -5.31 6.04
C LEU A 413 9.00 -4.32 6.82
N ASN A 414 9.43 -3.87 8.00
CA ASN A 414 8.64 -2.99 8.85
C ASN A 414 9.20 -1.56 8.82
N PRO A 415 8.56 -0.59 8.15
CA PRO A 415 9.10 0.77 8.03
C PRO A 415 9.46 1.45 9.36
N LEU A 416 8.72 1.19 10.44
CA LEU A 416 9.04 1.68 11.79
C LEU A 416 10.47 1.39 12.25
N THR A 417 11.14 0.37 11.72
CA THR A 417 12.48 -0.05 12.17
C THR A 417 13.62 0.70 11.47
N PHE A 418 13.33 1.42 10.38
CA PHE A 418 14.38 2.03 9.55
C PHE A 418 14.10 3.45 9.05
N VAL A 419 12.88 3.99 9.21
CA VAL A 419 12.56 5.35 8.71
C VAL A 419 13.35 6.46 9.40
N ASP A 420 13.97 6.18 10.54
CA ASP A 420 14.92 7.08 11.21
C ASP A 420 16.19 7.32 10.40
N GLN A 421 16.49 6.50 9.41
CA GLN A 421 17.65 6.61 8.52
C GLN A 421 17.41 7.51 7.30
N ILE A 422 16.16 7.90 7.04
CA ILE A 422 15.80 8.72 5.87
C ILE A 422 16.17 10.18 6.14
N ASP A 423 17.07 10.74 5.32
CA ASP A 423 17.67 12.08 5.52
C ASP A 423 17.29 13.12 4.44
N VAL A 424 16.24 12.82 3.65
CA VAL A 424 15.64 13.76 2.68
C VAL A 424 14.33 14.35 3.20
N PRO A 425 13.87 15.52 2.71
CA PRO A 425 12.54 16.06 2.99
C PRO A 425 11.42 15.06 2.71
N ILE A 426 10.37 15.07 3.54
CA ILE A 426 9.24 14.14 3.44
C ILE A 426 7.89 14.86 3.51
N PHE A 427 6.96 14.51 2.62
CA PHE A 427 5.52 14.80 2.78
C PHE A 427 4.73 13.50 2.81
N THR A 428 3.91 13.31 3.84
CA THR A 428 3.08 12.11 3.97
C THR A 428 1.66 12.45 4.39
N ALA A 429 0.71 11.67 3.90
CA ALA A 429 -0.69 11.79 4.22
C ALA A 429 -1.35 10.42 4.35
N GLY A 430 -2.39 10.30 5.18
CA GLY A 430 -3.15 9.05 5.32
C GLY A 430 -4.54 9.26 5.91
N ALA A 431 -5.42 8.29 5.63
CA ALA A 431 -6.81 8.30 6.08
C ALA A 431 -7.01 7.44 7.34
N TRP A 432 -7.73 7.94 8.35
CA TRP A 432 -7.96 7.18 9.59
C TRP A 432 -8.75 5.87 9.37
N GLN A 433 -9.63 5.86 8.36
CA GLN A 433 -10.47 4.73 7.98
C GLN A 433 -10.00 4.04 6.69
N ASP A 434 -8.73 4.25 6.30
CA ASP A 434 -8.12 3.59 5.14
C ASP A 434 -8.42 2.08 5.18
N GLU A 435 -9.16 1.62 4.18
CA GLU A 435 -9.65 0.26 4.04
C GLU A 435 -8.58 -0.71 3.54
N GLN A 436 -7.45 -0.19 3.07
CA GLN A 436 -6.35 -0.98 2.53
C GLN A 436 -5.24 -1.05 3.57
N THR A 437 -4.56 0.06 3.83
CA THR A 437 -3.37 0.11 4.69
C THR A 437 -3.68 0.37 6.17
N GLY A 438 -4.94 0.67 6.50
CA GLY A 438 -5.37 0.89 7.87
C GLY A 438 -4.95 2.24 8.45
N GLY A 439 -5.51 2.59 9.60
CA GLY A 439 -5.29 3.89 10.26
C GLY A 439 -3.98 4.02 11.06
N HIS A 440 -3.07 3.05 10.98
CA HIS A 440 -1.90 2.95 11.87
C HIS A 440 -0.66 3.75 11.39
N PHE A 441 -0.70 4.30 10.17
CA PHE A 441 0.37 5.11 9.57
C PHE A 441 0.98 6.24 10.46
N PRO A 442 0.25 6.92 11.37
CA PRO A 442 0.84 7.97 12.20
C PRO A 442 1.90 7.46 13.18
N ALA A 443 2.01 6.15 13.39
CA ALA A 443 3.10 5.58 14.15
C ALA A 443 4.49 5.95 13.56
N LEU A 444 4.57 6.27 12.26
CA LEU A 444 5.81 6.72 11.62
C LEU A 444 6.17 8.19 11.91
N TRP A 445 5.19 9.04 12.26
CA TRP A 445 5.35 10.49 12.22
C TRP A 445 6.35 11.07 13.22
N ASN A 446 6.74 10.33 14.25
CA ASN A 446 7.80 10.75 15.16
C ASN A 446 9.11 9.96 14.97
N GLN A 447 9.16 9.06 13.99
CA GLN A 447 10.31 8.19 13.74
C GLN A 447 11.25 8.72 12.66
N PHE A 448 10.81 9.65 11.80
CA PHE A 448 11.63 10.32 10.79
C PHE A 448 12.64 11.31 11.40
N THR A 449 13.54 10.83 12.26
CA THR A 449 14.42 11.69 13.07
C THR A 449 15.62 12.27 12.33
N SER A 450 16.02 11.67 11.20
CA SER A 450 17.09 12.20 10.33
C SER A 450 16.59 13.16 9.25
N ALA A 451 15.28 13.17 8.95
CA ALA A 451 14.74 14.00 7.90
C ALA A 451 14.85 15.49 8.27
N PRO A 452 15.32 16.36 7.35
CA PRO A 452 15.48 17.79 7.62
C PRO A 452 14.14 18.50 7.83
N ILE A 453 13.07 17.98 7.24
CA ILE A 453 11.70 18.43 7.41
C ILE A 453 10.75 17.30 7.08
N VAL A 454 9.65 17.24 7.85
CA VAL A 454 8.53 16.36 7.53
C VAL A 454 7.22 17.11 7.66
N ARG A 455 6.30 16.83 6.73
CA ARG A 455 4.92 17.32 6.72
C ARG A 455 3.96 16.15 6.76
N TYR A 456 3.00 16.23 7.68
CA TYR A 456 2.07 15.17 8.02
C TYR A 456 0.64 15.66 7.83
N ASN A 457 -0.14 14.98 7.00
CA ASN A 457 -1.57 15.24 6.86
C ASN A 457 -2.38 14.02 7.30
N GLY A 458 -3.34 14.19 8.22
CA GLY A 458 -4.29 13.15 8.60
C GLY A 458 -5.73 13.61 8.39
N TYR A 459 -6.59 12.70 7.93
CA TYR A 459 -7.99 13.02 7.60
C TYR A 459 -8.90 11.80 7.74
N ASN A 460 -10.20 12.00 7.96
CA ASN A 460 -11.18 10.92 7.82
C ASN A 460 -11.42 10.68 6.33
N GLY A 461 -11.51 9.41 5.92
CA GLY A 461 -11.61 9.08 4.50
C GLY A 461 -11.23 7.65 4.17
N VAL A 462 -11.09 7.40 2.87
CA VAL A 462 -10.75 6.10 2.27
C VAL A 462 -9.37 6.17 1.57
N HIS A 463 -8.85 5.04 1.10
CA HIS A 463 -7.47 4.93 0.63
C HIS A 463 -7.10 5.93 -0.47
N ALA A 464 -7.97 6.09 -1.47
CA ALA A 464 -7.74 6.98 -2.60
C ALA A 464 -7.85 8.47 -2.26
N ASP A 465 -8.35 8.83 -1.07
CA ASP A 465 -8.51 10.22 -0.66
C ASP A 465 -7.16 10.95 -0.46
N GLY A 466 -6.03 10.23 -0.54
CA GLY A 466 -4.70 10.84 -0.62
C GLY A 466 -4.48 11.67 -1.89
N TYR A 467 -5.36 11.55 -2.90
CA TYR A 467 -5.38 12.41 -4.09
C TYR A 467 -6.51 13.43 -4.09
N THR A 468 -7.05 13.77 -2.92
CA THR A 468 -8.06 14.83 -2.80
C THR A 468 -7.45 16.22 -3.00
N PRO A 469 -8.24 17.23 -3.41
CA PRO A 469 -7.73 18.57 -3.68
C PRO A 469 -6.94 19.19 -2.52
N ASP A 470 -7.37 18.94 -1.28
CA ASP A 470 -6.71 19.42 -0.07
C ASP A 470 -5.34 18.78 0.19
N ILE A 471 -5.15 17.52 -0.21
CA ILE A 471 -3.85 16.85 -0.12
C ILE A 471 -2.97 17.24 -1.32
N LEU A 472 -3.54 17.29 -2.52
CA LEU A 472 -2.80 17.60 -3.75
C LEU A 472 -2.20 19.00 -3.77
N ILE A 473 -2.86 19.99 -3.16
CA ILE A 473 -2.28 21.34 -3.07
C ILE A 473 -1.03 21.35 -2.18
N GLU A 474 -1.03 20.61 -1.06
CA GLU A 474 0.13 20.51 -0.18
C GLU A 474 1.23 19.63 -0.76
N TRP A 475 0.85 18.57 -1.47
CA TRP A 475 1.76 17.77 -2.29
C TRP A 475 2.49 18.63 -3.31
N ASN A 476 1.76 19.48 -4.05
CA ASN A 476 2.33 20.43 -5.01
C ASN A 476 3.24 21.45 -4.32
N HIS A 477 2.84 22.02 -3.18
CA HIS A 477 3.67 22.94 -2.40
C HIS A 477 5.01 22.30 -2.03
N PHE A 478 4.96 21.12 -1.43
CA PHE A 478 6.13 20.38 -0.99
C PHE A 478 7.09 20.07 -2.15
N LEU A 479 6.59 19.48 -3.24
CA LEU A 479 7.43 19.12 -4.38
C LEU A 479 7.94 20.35 -5.15
N SER A 480 7.17 21.44 -5.17
CA SER A 480 7.61 22.71 -5.77
C SER A 480 8.82 23.28 -5.02
N PHE A 481 8.82 23.18 -3.69
CA PHE A 481 9.95 23.61 -2.87
C PHE A 481 11.15 22.66 -3.00
N TYR A 482 10.98 21.36 -2.75
CA TYR A 482 12.15 20.48 -2.58
C TYR A 482 12.65 19.81 -3.86
N VAL A 483 11.79 19.63 -4.88
CA VAL A 483 12.18 19.04 -6.17
C VAL A 483 12.37 20.12 -7.24
N ARG A 484 11.37 20.99 -7.44
CA ARG A 484 11.38 22.02 -8.50
C ARG A 484 12.22 23.25 -8.16
N LYS A 485 12.29 23.61 -6.88
CA LYS A 485 12.91 24.83 -6.33
C LYS A 485 12.30 26.13 -6.85
N GLU A 486 10.97 26.20 -6.85
CA GLU A 486 10.19 27.36 -7.30
C GLU A 486 9.07 27.69 -6.32
N ILE A 487 8.52 28.91 -6.40
CA ILE A 487 7.31 29.27 -5.64
C ILE A 487 6.16 28.38 -6.16
N PRO A 488 5.46 27.66 -5.28
CA PRO A 488 4.41 26.76 -5.71
C PRO A 488 3.26 27.47 -6.43
N GLN A 489 2.88 26.91 -7.56
CA GLN A 489 1.71 27.33 -8.33
C GLN A 489 1.12 26.12 -9.06
N VAL A 490 -0.20 25.95 -8.96
CA VAL A 490 -0.94 25.04 -9.85
C VAL A 490 -1.12 25.72 -11.21
N PRO A 491 -0.76 25.09 -12.35
CA PRO A 491 -0.95 25.68 -13.67
C PRO A 491 -2.40 26.12 -13.92
N ASP A 492 -2.60 27.30 -14.52
CA ASP A 492 -3.94 27.90 -14.72
C ASP A 492 -4.89 26.99 -15.51
N LEU A 493 -4.35 26.29 -16.52
CA LEU A 493 -5.12 25.34 -17.32
C LEU A 493 -5.56 24.12 -16.47
N VAL A 494 -4.68 23.59 -15.62
CA VAL A 494 -5.03 22.50 -14.69
C VAL A 494 -6.09 22.97 -13.72
N ARG A 495 -5.93 24.17 -13.13
CA ARG A 495 -6.94 24.74 -12.23
C ARG A 495 -8.30 24.92 -12.92
N THR A 496 -8.31 25.24 -14.20
CA THR A 496 -9.52 25.36 -15.02
C THR A 496 -10.19 24.00 -15.29
N LEU A 497 -9.41 22.96 -15.54
CA LEU A 497 -9.89 21.62 -15.85
C LEU A 497 -10.23 20.78 -14.60
N ALA A 498 -9.59 21.06 -13.47
CA ALA A 498 -9.69 20.28 -12.23
C ALA A 498 -11.12 19.97 -11.77
N PRO A 499 -12.09 20.90 -11.83
CA PRO A 499 -13.46 20.58 -11.43
C PRO A 499 -14.11 19.50 -12.29
N LEU A 500 -13.80 19.45 -13.60
CA LEU A 500 -14.29 18.41 -14.50
C LEU A 500 -13.61 17.07 -14.24
N LEU A 501 -12.31 17.11 -13.91
CA LEU A 501 -11.57 15.94 -13.48
C LEU A 501 -12.27 15.35 -12.23
N PHE A 502 -12.36 16.11 -11.14
CA PHE A 502 -12.93 15.62 -9.88
C PHE A 502 -14.40 15.19 -9.99
N GLU A 503 -15.19 15.77 -10.89
CA GLU A 503 -16.58 15.35 -11.14
C GLU A 503 -16.68 13.89 -11.57
N GLU A 504 -15.71 13.42 -12.33
CA GLU A 504 -15.70 12.02 -12.76
C GLU A 504 -15.38 11.05 -11.61
N PHE A 505 -14.43 11.43 -10.75
CA PHE A 505 -13.94 10.55 -9.69
C PHE A 505 -14.83 10.57 -8.43
N PHE A 506 -15.23 11.76 -8.00
CA PHE A 506 -16.02 11.95 -6.77
C PHE A 506 -17.52 12.17 -7.05
N GLY A 507 -17.91 12.27 -8.33
CA GLY A 507 -19.29 12.49 -8.75
C GLY A 507 -19.76 13.94 -8.69
N ASP A 508 -18.88 14.91 -8.37
CA ASP A 508 -19.20 16.33 -8.33
C ASP A 508 -17.97 17.24 -8.58
N LYS A 509 -18.23 18.49 -8.96
CA LYS A 509 -17.20 19.47 -9.32
C LYS A 509 -16.53 20.05 -8.09
N ILE A 510 -15.28 19.68 -7.86
CA ILE A 510 -14.49 20.17 -6.73
C ILE A 510 -13.41 21.14 -7.21
N GLN A 511 -13.22 22.23 -6.48
CA GLN A 511 -12.16 23.20 -6.75
C GLN A 511 -10.87 22.82 -6.02
N ILE A 512 -9.72 23.07 -6.64
CA ILE A 512 -8.44 23.03 -5.94
C ILE A 512 -8.36 24.25 -5.01
N PRO A 513 -7.93 24.12 -3.75
CA PRO A 513 -7.69 25.26 -2.87
C PRO A 513 -6.74 26.31 -3.51
N PRO A 514 -6.81 27.59 -3.09
CA PRO A 514 -5.89 28.63 -3.60
C PRO A 514 -4.42 28.34 -3.26
N ASP A 515 -3.52 28.77 -4.15
CA ASP A 515 -2.07 28.71 -3.91
C ASP A 515 -1.68 29.67 -2.77
N ARG A 516 -0.97 29.18 -1.74
CA ARG A 516 -0.75 29.92 -0.48
C ARG A 516 0.47 30.86 -0.51
N PHE A 517 1.36 30.72 -1.49
CA PHE A 517 2.70 31.34 -1.48
C PHE A 517 2.97 32.33 -2.62
N LEU A 518 1.96 32.66 -3.45
CA LEU A 518 2.15 33.54 -4.63
C LEU A 518 2.48 35.00 -4.30
N ASP A 519 2.15 35.46 -3.09
CA ASP A 519 2.40 36.85 -2.65
C ASP A 519 3.84 37.09 -2.16
N PHE A 520 4.69 36.05 -2.14
CA PHE A 520 6.09 36.19 -1.74
C PHE A 520 6.97 36.66 -2.90
N ASP A 521 7.87 37.61 -2.62
CA ASP A 521 8.74 38.22 -3.62
C ASP A 521 9.93 37.31 -4.05
N SER A 522 10.22 36.25 -3.29
CA SER A 522 11.32 35.31 -3.60
C SER A 522 11.05 33.89 -3.11
N TYR A 523 11.67 32.92 -3.79
CA TYR A 523 11.66 31.51 -3.41
C TYR A 523 12.09 31.29 -1.96
N GLU A 524 13.19 31.92 -1.53
CA GLU A 524 13.73 31.75 -0.18
C GLU A 524 12.77 32.26 0.90
N SER A 525 12.08 33.37 0.64
CA SER A 525 11.09 33.92 1.56
C SER A 525 9.82 33.06 1.64
N ALA A 526 9.39 32.50 0.51
CA ALA A 526 8.27 31.56 0.45
C ALA A 526 8.62 30.23 1.15
N LEU A 527 9.81 29.70 0.91
CA LEU A 527 10.30 28.48 1.55
C LEU A 527 10.42 28.67 3.06
N ALA A 528 11.01 29.77 3.53
CA ALA A 528 11.11 30.03 4.96
C ALA A 528 9.73 30.17 5.64
N ALA A 529 8.75 30.73 4.94
CA ALA A 529 7.37 30.78 5.42
C ALA A 529 6.73 29.40 5.47
N TYR A 530 6.91 28.59 4.42
CA TYR A 530 6.47 27.21 4.38
C TYR A 530 7.10 26.40 5.51
N GLU A 531 8.42 26.46 5.70
CA GLU A 531 9.17 25.72 6.74
C GLU A 531 8.76 26.13 8.16
N ALA A 532 8.32 27.38 8.36
CA ALA A 532 7.80 27.86 9.63
C ALA A 532 6.40 27.33 9.98
N GLU A 533 5.70 26.67 9.05
CA GLU A 533 4.41 26.04 9.33
C GLU A 533 4.55 24.85 10.27
N LYS A 534 3.48 24.62 11.04
CA LYS A 534 3.36 23.47 11.91
C LYS A 534 3.32 22.18 11.07
N PRO A 535 4.10 21.14 11.42
CA PRO A 535 4.29 19.96 10.58
C PRO A 535 3.08 19.03 10.53
N VAL A 536 2.25 18.97 11.58
CA VAL A 536 1.09 18.08 11.63
C VAL A 536 -0.16 18.87 11.29
N ARG A 537 -0.89 18.47 10.25
CA ARG A 537 -2.17 19.04 9.83
C ARG A 537 -3.25 17.97 9.87
N ILE A 538 -4.36 18.27 10.54
CA ILE A 538 -5.51 17.37 10.67
C ILE A 538 -6.70 18.03 9.99
N LEU A 539 -7.24 17.37 8.97
CA LEU A 539 -8.42 17.78 8.24
C LEU A 539 -9.63 17.04 8.84
N PHE A 540 -10.64 17.80 9.28
CA PHE A 540 -11.79 17.25 9.96
C PHE A 540 -13.00 17.19 9.05
N GLU A 541 -13.75 16.09 9.17
CA GLU A 541 -15.08 15.91 8.63
C GLU A 541 -15.15 16.12 7.11
N ALA A 542 -14.20 15.51 6.41
CA ALA A 542 -14.28 15.37 4.96
C ALA A 542 -15.59 14.64 4.62
N GLY A 543 -16.41 15.24 3.77
CA GLY A 543 -17.76 14.77 3.45
C GLY A 543 -18.89 15.59 4.08
N GLY A 544 -18.59 16.38 5.12
CA GLY A 544 -19.56 17.15 5.91
C GLY A 544 -19.53 18.67 5.71
N ALA A 545 -18.73 19.17 4.76
CA ALA A 545 -18.46 20.60 4.61
C ALA A 545 -19.74 21.43 4.39
N PRO A 546 -19.97 22.53 5.15
CA PRO A 546 -21.16 23.34 5.00
C PRO A 546 -21.33 23.93 3.59
N GLY A 547 -22.47 23.67 2.95
CA GLY A 547 -22.79 24.18 1.62
C GLY A 547 -22.36 23.29 0.46
N GLU A 548 -21.61 22.22 0.74
CA GLU A 548 -21.18 21.22 -0.23
C GLU A 548 -22.10 19.99 -0.23
N GLY A 549 -22.03 19.17 -1.28
CA GLY A 549 -22.73 17.90 -1.35
C GLY A 549 -22.24 16.90 -0.29
N PRO A 550 -23.12 16.04 0.27
CA PRO A 550 -22.71 15.04 1.25
C PRO A 550 -21.73 14.04 0.63
N GLY A 551 -20.68 13.68 1.36
CA GLY A 551 -19.71 12.68 0.89
C GLY A 551 -18.60 13.22 0.00
N LEU A 552 -18.64 14.50 -0.38
CA LEU A 552 -17.57 15.12 -1.14
C LEU A 552 -16.32 15.26 -0.26
N PRO A 553 -15.12 14.93 -0.76
CA PRO A 553 -13.87 14.93 0.00
C PRO A 553 -13.33 16.36 0.23
N ILE A 554 -14.17 17.20 0.81
CA ILE A 554 -13.88 18.58 1.18
C ILE A 554 -13.96 18.61 2.70
N LYS A 555 -12.87 19.03 3.35
CA LYS A 555 -12.83 19.19 4.80
C LYS A 555 -13.83 20.25 5.27
N SER A 556 -14.38 20.08 6.46
CA SER A 556 -15.23 21.09 7.09
C SER A 556 -14.41 22.18 7.80
N PHE A 557 -13.32 21.77 8.45
CA PHE A 557 -12.35 22.65 9.12
C PHE A 557 -11.03 21.89 9.31
N GLU A 558 -10.01 22.57 9.85
CA GLU A 558 -8.69 21.98 10.08
C GLU A 558 -7.98 22.60 11.28
N TYR A 559 -7.02 21.85 11.81
CA TYR A 559 -6.08 22.31 12.85
C TYR A 559 -4.67 21.82 12.55
N SER A 560 -3.66 22.58 13.03
CA SER A 560 -2.25 22.21 12.89
C SER A 560 -1.51 22.21 14.23
N PHE A 561 -0.56 21.29 14.37
CA PHE A 561 0.14 20.97 15.61
C PHE A 561 1.66 20.85 15.39
N ASP A 562 2.42 21.12 16.46
CA ASP A 562 3.88 21.22 16.39
C ASP A 562 4.58 19.86 16.31
N GLN A 563 3.93 18.78 16.78
CA GLN A 563 4.48 17.43 16.78
C GLN A 563 3.39 16.36 16.92
N TRP A 564 3.75 15.10 16.66
CA TRP A 564 2.95 13.91 16.95
C TRP A 564 3.74 12.95 17.87
N PRO A 565 3.10 12.21 18.80
CA PRO A 565 1.74 12.43 19.32
C PRO A 565 1.58 13.84 19.90
N LEU A 566 0.34 14.32 19.97
CA LEU A 566 0.07 15.68 20.42
C LEU A 566 0.33 15.80 21.94
N PRO A 567 1.22 16.69 22.41
CA PRO A 567 1.48 16.88 23.84
C PRO A 567 0.27 17.46 24.59
N GLU A 568 -0.69 18.05 23.87
CA GLU A 568 -1.92 18.60 24.41
C GLU A 568 -2.95 17.52 24.81
N ILE A 569 -2.76 16.27 24.39
CA ILE A 569 -3.68 15.18 24.73
C ILE A 569 -3.77 15.03 26.25
N THR A 570 -5.00 15.02 26.74
CA THR A 570 -5.36 14.68 28.11
C THR A 570 -6.08 13.34 28.09
N PRO A 571 -5.41 12.21 28.39
CA PRO A 571 -6.05 10.91 28.45
C PRO A 571 -7.25 10.91 29.40
N GLN A 572 -8.40 10.42 28.94
CA GLN A 572 -9.60 10.32 29.76
C GLN A 572 -10.06 8.87 29.86
N ARG A 573 -10.00 8.33 31.08
CA ARG A 573 -10.43 6.96 31.39
C ARG A 573 -11.92 6.92 31.71
N TRP A 574 -12.60 5.96 31.10
CA TRP A 574 -14.00 5.65 31.34
C TRP A 574 -14.16 4.15 31.61
N HIS A 575 -14.79 3.81 32.71
CA HIS A 575 -15.03 2.44 33.16
C HIS A 575 -16.35 1.91 32.64
N MET A 576 -16.32 0.63 32.25
CA MET A 576 -17.49 -0.17 31.94
C MET A 576 -18.24 -0.46 33.23
N GLN A 577 -19.57 -0.38 33.18
CA GLN A 577 -20.46 -0.42 34.34
C GLN A 577 -21.69 -1.30 34.03
N PRO A 578 -22.41 -1.75 35.07
CA PRO A 578 -23.68 -2.46 34.91
C PRO A 578 -24.67 -1.70 34.02
N TRP A 579 -25.55 -2.43 33.34
CA TRP A 579 -26.56 -1.90 32.42
C TRP A 579 -26.02 -1.21 31.17
N GLY A 580 -24.76 -1.49 30.79
CA GLY A 580 -24.15 -0.93 29.58
C GLY A 580 -23.78 0.54 29.71
N ILE A 581 -23.47 0.99 30.93
CA ILE A 581 -23.05 2.37 31.20
C ILE A 581 -21.54 2.48 31.00
N LEU A 582 -21.08 3.59 30.41
CA LEU A 582 -19.69 4.00 30.36
C LEU A 582 -19.53 5.29 31.19
N ALA A 583 -18.75 5.27 32.27
CA ALA A 583 -18.64 6.39 33.21
C ALA A 583 -17.21 6.60 33.71
N ALA A 584 -16.85 7.83 34.09
CA ALA A 584 -15.53 8.13 34.65
C ALA A 584 -15.31 7.49 36.05
N GLU A 585 -16.38 7.20 36.77
CA GLU A 585 -16.32 6.56 38.09
C GLU A 585 -16.06 5.05 37.95
N PRO A 586 -15.32 4.44 38.90
CA PRO A 586 -15.08 3.00 38.90
C PRO A 586 -16.37 2.20 39.15
N PRO A 587 -16.40 0.92 38.73
CA PRO A 587 -17.57 0.06 38.94
C PRO A 587 -17.82 -0.31 40.40
N PRO A 588 -19.08 -0.65 40.75
CA PRO A 588 -19.42 -1.17 42.07
C PRO A 588 -18.83 -2.57 42.30
N ALA A 589 -18.72 -2.97 43.57
CA ALA A 589 -18.15 -4.28 43.93
C ALA A 589 -18.99 -5.47 43.46
N ASP A 590 -20.30 -5.30 43.32
CA ASP A 590 -21.27 -6.28 42.81
C ASP A 590 -21.68 -5.98 41.35
N GLY A 591 -20.80 -5.34 40.58
CA GLY A 591 -21.07 -4.97 39.19
C GLY A 591 -21.23 -6.17 38.25
N GLY A 592 -20.45 -7.24 38.48
CA GLY A 592 -20.50 -8.46 37.69
C GLY A 592 -19.77 -8.35 36.34
N GLY A 593 -20.31 -9.05 35.34
CA GLY A 593 -19.80 -9.00 33.97
C GLY A 593 -20.91 -9.06 32.93
N SER A 594 -20.58 -8.68 31.70
CA SER A 594 -21.47 -8.83 30.54
C SER A 594 -20.87 -9.80 29.53
N GLN A 595 -21.69 -10.62 28.88
CA GLN A 595 -21.20 -11.69 27.99
C GLN A 595 -21.78 -11.63 26.58
N TRP A 596 -21.06 -12.24 25.64
CA TRP A 596 -21.54 -12.57 24.30
C TRP A 596 -21.11 -13.97 23.90
N THR A 597 -21.75 -14.50 22.85
CA THR A 597 -21.45 -15.83 22.28
C THR A 597 -20.70 -15.65 20.97
N HIS A 598 -19.54 -16.31 20.86
CA HIS A 598 -18.66 -16.28 19.69
C HIS A 598 -19.41 -16.60 18.40
N ASP A 599 -19.25 -15.76 17.38
CA ASP A 599 -19.75 -15.98 16.03
C ASP A 599 -18.60 -16.28 15.04
N PRO A 600 -18.42 -17.54 14.62
CA PRO A 600 -17.32 -17.90 13.72
C PRO A 600 -17.46 -17.25 12.33
N ASP A 601 -18.67 -16.84 11.95
CA ASP A 601 -18.93 -16.21 10.65
C ASP A 601 -18.68 -14.68 10.68
N ALA A 602 -18.46 -14.08 11.86
CA ALA A 602 -18.26 -12.63 12.00
C ALA A 602 -17.03 -12.14 11.23
N GLY A 603 -15.95 -12.93 11.25
CA GLY A 603 -14.68 -12.62 10.60
C GLY A 603 -14.81 -12.30 9.11
N GLN A 604 -15.83 -12.83 8.44
CA GLN A 604 -16.01 -12.70 7.00
C GLN A 604 -17.05 -11.63 6.61
N VAL A 605 -17.51 -10.83 7.58
CA VAL A 605 -18.45 -9.74 7.34
C VAL A 605 -17.67 -8.45 7.08
N THR A 606 -17.98 -7.74 5.99
CA THR A 606 -17.45 -6.40 5.70
C THR A 606 -18.56 -5.36 5.59
N THR A 607 -18.22 -4.07 5.73
CA THR A 607 -19.19 -2.98 5.65
C THR A 607 -19.56 -2.58 4.22
N LEU A 608 -18.80 -3.05 3.22
CA LEU A 608 -19.05 -2.75 1.82
C LEU A 608 -18.90 -4.01 0.94
N PRO A 609 -19.86 -4.96 1.01
CA PRO A 609 -19.78 -6.21 0.24
C PRO A 609 -19.94 -6.01 -1.29
N SER A 610 -20.42 -4.83 -1.71
CA SER A 610 -20.54 -4.46 -3.12
C SER A 610 -20.65 -2.96 -3.28
N GLY A 611 -20.21 -2.43 -4.41
CA GLY A 611 -20.25 -0.99 -4.71
C GLY A 611 -18.85 -0.42 -4.90
N ASP A 612 -18.78 0.88 -5.14
CA ASP A 612 -17.52 1.62 -5.24
C ASP A 612 -17.32 2.40 -3.95
N ILE A 613 -16.19 2.16 -3.28
CA ILE A 613 -15.83 2.81 -2.03
C ILE A 613 -15.49 4.29 -2.21
N ASN A 614 -15.10 4.71 -3.41
CA ASN A 614 -14.69 6.09 -3.69
C ASN A 614 -15.88 7.02 -3.92
N SER A 615 -17.04 6.45 -4.26
CA SER A 615 -18.31 7.16 -4.41
C SER A 615 -18.58 8.10 -3.23
N SER A 616 -19.23 9.24 -3.48
CA SER A 616 -19.53 10.21 -2.41
C SER A 616 -20.31 9.58 -1.26
N LEU A 617 -21.30 8.74 -1.57
CA LEU A 617 -22.07 7.97 -0.59
C LEU A 617 -22.05 6.48 -0.97
N PRO A 618 -21.03 5.72 -0.56
CA PRO A 618 -20.99 4.29 -0.80
C PRO A 618 -22.19 3.59 -0.15
N PRO A 619 -22.71 2.50 -0.76
CA PRO A 619 -23.87 1.77 -0.24
C PRO A 619 -23.48 0.89 0.96
N TRP A 620 -23.09 1.52 2.07
CA TRP A 620 -22.66 0.85 3.29
C TRP A 620 -23.71 -0.16 3.79
N ASN A 621 -23.26 -1.39 4.05
CA ASN A 621 -24.00 -2.41 4.76
C ASN A 621 -23.44 -2.57 6.18
N TRP A 622 -23.92 -1.72 7.09
CA TRP A 622 -23.46 -1.71 8.48
C TRP A 622 -24.65 -1.90 9.45
N PRO A 623 -25.11 -3.15 9.66
CA PRO A 623 -26.24 -3.42 10.54
C PRO A 623 -25.88 -3.17 12.01
N ASN A 624 -26.89 -2.91 12.85
CA ASN A 624 -26.72 -2.83 14.31
C ASN A 624 -26.28 -4.19 14.90
N GLU A 625 -25.63 -4.16 16.06
CA GLU A 625 -25.17 -5.35 16.76
C GLU A 625 -26.33 -6.31 17.03
N GLN A 626 -26.06 -7.62 16.85
CA GLN A 626 -27.04 -8.66 17.10
C GLN A 626 -27.12 -8.97 18.60
N ASP A 627 -28.34 -9.19 19.10
CA ASP A 627 -28.58 -9.52 20.51
C ASP A 627 -27.79 -10.81 20.87
N GLY A 628 -27.01 -10.76 21.96
CA GLY A 628 -26.17 -11.87 22.43
C GLY A 628 -24.84 -12.07 21.70
N ARG A 629 -24.52 -11.23 20.69
CA ARG A 629 -23.27 -11.28 19.90
C ARG A 629 -22.26 -10.18 20.23
N ALA A 630 -22.60 -9.26 21.12
CA ALA A 630 -21.71 -8.18 21.53
C ALA A 630 -21.98 -7.79 22.99
N VAL A 631 -21.06 -7.02 23.57
CA VAL A 631 -21.32 -6.22 24.77
C VAL A 631 -21.09 -4.75 24.47
N VAL A 632 -21.98 -3.90 24.96
CA VAL A 632 -22.05 -2.49 24.57
C VAL A 632 -22.08 -1.61 25.81
N PHE A 633 -21.28 -0.54 25.79
CA PHE A 633 -21.24 0.47 26.84
C PHE A 633 -21.37 1.86 26.24
N GLN A 634 -22.13 2.75 26.90
CA GLN A 634 -22.42 4.09 26.39
C GLN A 634 -22.37 5.13 27.50
N THR A 635 -21.80 6.31 27.19
CA THR A 635 -21.81 7.44 28.12
C THR A 635 -23.19 8.09 28.21
N ALA A 636 -23.38 8.90 29.25
CA ALA A 636 -24.39 9.95 29.17
C ALA A 636 -24.03 10.94 28.03
N PRO A 637 -25.02 11.68 27.49
CA PRO A 637 -24.75 12.75 26.53
C PRO A 637 -23.71 13.74 27.04
N LEU A 638 -22.72 14.03 26.20
CA LEU A 638 -21.66 14.99 26.44
C LEU A 638 -22.27 16.38 26.67
N GLN A 639 -21.77 17.12 27.65
CA GLN A 639 -22.29 18.44 28.02
C GLN A 639 -21.72 19.58 27.16
N GLN A 640 -20.65 19.31 26.42
CA GLN A 640 -19.94 20.24 25.55
C GLN A 640 -19.27 19.44 24.42
N ASP A 641 -18.79 20.14 23.40
CA ASP A 641 -18.01 19.54 22.33
C ASP A 641 -16.68 18.97 22.88
N VAL A 642 -16.28 17.82 22.34
CA VAL A 642 -15.05 17.11 22.69
C VAL A 642 -14.37 16.69 21.40
N VAL A 643 -13.12 17.10 21.21
CA VAL A 643 -12.29 16.66 20.09
C VAL A 643 -11.31 15.62 20.59
N MET A 644 -11.20 14.52 19.84
CA MET A 644 -10.25 13.43 20.11
C MET A 644 -9.31 13.29 18.93
N ILE A 645 -8.01 13.20 19.21
CA ILE A 645 -6.97 13.01 18.20
C ILE A 645 -5.89 12.10 18.77
N GLY A 646 -5.68 10.94 18.16
CA GLY A 646 -4.68 9.95 18.61
C GLY A 646 -5.23 8.54 18.66
N PRO A 647 -4.40 7.56 19.09
CA PRO A 647 -4.86 6.23 19.43
C PRO A 647 -5.69 6.26 20.72
N ALA A 648 -6.54 5.26 20.89
CA ALA A 648 -7.19 4.95 22.16
C ALA A 648 -6.79 3.55 22.63
N SER A 649 -7.03 3.22 23.89
CA SER A 649 -6.78 1.87 24.39
C SER A 649 -7.93 1.37 25.25
N ALA A 650 -8.28 0.10 25.10
CA ALA A 650 -9.19 -0.58 26.01
C ALA A 650 -8.43 -1.51 26.96
N ASP A 651 -8.59 -1.30 28.26
CA ASP A 651 -8.04 -2.13 29.33
C ASP A 651 -9.16 -3.06 29.80
N LEU A 652 -9.11 -4.34 29.40
CA LEU A 652 -10.22 -5.28 29.56
C LEU A 652 -9.85 -6.41 30.52
N TRP A 653 -10.79 -6.75 31.39
CA TRP A 653 -10.81 -8.02 32.09
C TRP A 653 -11.74 -8.97 31.34
N ILE A 654 -11.15 -9.94 30.63
CA ILE A 654 -11.89 -10.93 29.85
C ILE A 654 -11.98 -12.27 30.60
N ARG A 655 -13.11 -12.96 30.48
CA ARG A 655 -13.27 -14.36 30.87
C ARG A 655 -13.88 -15.13 29.69
N SER A 656 -13.24 -16.22 29.28
CA SER A 656 -13.71 -17.07 28.18
C SER A 656 -14.07 -18.47 28.70
N THR A 657 -15.01 -19.16 28.06
CA THR A 657 -15.23 -20.60 28.29
C THR A 657 -14.20 -21.47 27.58
N ALA A 658 -13.39 -20.89 26.70
CA ALA A 658 -12.28 -21.51 25.97
C ALA A 658 -10.92 -20.91 26.39
N ASP A 659 -9.84 -21.43 25.82
CA ASP A 659 -8.46 -20.99 26.04
C ASP A 659 -8.00 -19.89 25.07
N GLU A 660 -8.90 -19.40 24.21
CA GLU A 660 -8.64 -18.28 23.30
C GLU A 660 -9.87 -17.34 23.21
N ALA A 661 -9.63 -16.11 22.77
CA ALA A 661 -10.65 -15.17 22.32
C ALA A 661 -10.06 -14.22 21.27
N ASP A 662 -10.76 -14.04 20.15
CA ASP A 662 -10.49 -12.99 19.19
C ASP A 662 -11.45 -11.83 19.46
N LEU A 663 -10.92 -10.62 19.63
CA LEU A 663 -11.69 -9.47 20.10
C LEU A 663 -11.55 -8.30 19.16
N GLU A 664 -12.67 -7.64 18.91
CA GLU A 664 -12.74 -6.30 18.33
C GLU A 664 -13.32 -5.32 19.35
N VAL A 665 -12.78 -4.11 19.39
CA VAL A 665 -13.29 -2.99 20.19
C VAL A 665 -13.59 -1.83 19.26
N THR A 666 -14.86 -1.46 19.14
CA THR A 666 -15.33 -0.45 18.18
C THR A 666 -15.90 0.78 18.90
N ILE A 667 -15.39 1.95 18.54
CA ILE A 667 -15.87 3.26 19.00
C ILE A 667 -16.88 3.80 17.99
N THR A 668 -18.05 4.21 18.47
CA THR A 668 -19.08 4.90 17.69
C THR A 668 -19.56 6.17 18.39
N GLU A 669 -20.08 7.11 17.60
CA GLU A 669 -20.80 8.29 18.09
C GLU A 669 -22.31 8.05 18.00
N VAL A 670 -23.02 8.13 19.13
CA VAL A 670 -24.49 8.19 19.15
C VAL A 670 -24.94 9.63 19.23
N ARG A 671 -25.65 10.09 18.20
CA ARG A 671 -25.99 11.50 18.00
C ARG A 671 -27.38 11.87 18.53
N PRO A 672 -27.64 13.15 18.85
CA PRO A 672 -28.96 13.63 19.27
C PRO A 672 -30.10 13.41 18.26
N ASP A 673 -29.77 13.20 16.99
CA ASP A 673 -30.72 12.92 15.90
C ASP A 673 -31.03 11.43 15.73
N ASN A 674 -30.69 10.61 16.73
CA ASN A 674 -30.93 9.16 16.77
C ASN A 674 -30.22 8.39 15.65
N GLN A 675 -29.06 8.92 15.21
CA GLN A 675 -28.11 8.24 14.35
C GLN A 675 -26.90 7.76 15.14
N GLU A 676 -26.23 6.76 14.60
CA GLU A 676 -24.98 6.24 15.10
C GLU A 676 -23.94 6.19 13.98
N MET A 677 -22.73 6.66 14.25
CA MET A 677 -21.65 6.78 13.27
C MET A 677 -20.40 6.04 13.71
N TYR A 678 -19.77 5.33 12.78
CA TYR A 678 -18.49 4.66 12.99
C TYR A 678 -17.34 5.66 13.16
N ILE A 679 -16.46 5.41 14.13
CA ILE A 679 -15.26 6.23 14.36
C ILE A 679 -13.99 5.42 14.07
N GLN A 680 -13.75 4.37 14.86
CA GLN A 680 -12.51 3.59 14.79
C GLN A 680 -12.62 2.27 15.57
N SER A 681 -11.79 1.30 15.21
CA SER A 681 -11.72 -0.02 15.84
C SER A 681 -10.29 -0.42 16.23
N GLY A 682 -10.21 -1.43 17.08
CA GLY A 682 -8.99 -2.11 17.50
C GLY A 682 -9.21 -3.60 17.66
N TRP A 683 -8.17 -4.40 17.52
CA TRP A 683 -8.26 -5.87 17.52
C TRP A 683 -7.20 -6.50 18.41
N LEU A 684 -7.52 -7.66 18.97
CA LEU A 684 -6.55 -8.49 19.70
C LEU A 684 -7.00 -9.95 19.76
N ARG A 685 -6.07 -10.86 19.41
CA ARG A 685 -6.13 -12.26 19.84
C ARG A 685 -5.59 -12.37 21.26
N ALA A 686 -6.38 -12.89 22.19
CA ALA A 686 -6.09 -12.81 23.62
C ALA A 686 -4.78 -13.51 24.02
N SER A 687 -4.33 -14.55 23.31
CA SER A 687 -3.02 -15.15 23.53
C SER A 687 -1.84 -14.23 23.20
N HIS A 688 -2.02 -13.23 22.33
CA HIS A 688 -0.99 -12.23 21.98
C HIS A 688 -0.97 -11.02 22.94
N ARG A 689 -1.67 -11.09 24.09
CA ARG A 689 -1.86 -9.94 25.02
C ARG A 689 -0.59 -9.38 25.68
N LYS A 690 0.55 -10.06 25.56
CA LYS A 690 1.80 -9.61 26.19
C LYS A 690 2.23 -8.27 25.59
N ILE A 691 2.43 -7.27 26.45
CA ILE A 691 2.88 -5.93 26.04
C ILE A 691 4.38 -5.73 26.27
N ASP A 692 4.98 -4.92 25.40
CA ASP A 692 6.26 -4.27 25.61
C ASP A 692 6.02 -2.97 26.40
N ASP A 693 6.33 -3.00 27.70
CA ASP A 693 6.17 -1.84 28.61
C ASP A 693 7.02 -0.63 28.19
N SER A 694 8.12 -0.84 27.46
CA SER A 694 9.02 0.24 27.04
C SER A 694 8.49 1.03 25.85
N ARG A 695 7.67 0.39 25.01
CA ARG A 695 7.02 0.98 23.84
C ARG A 695 5.57 1.40 24.12
N SER A 696 4.95 0.81 25.13
CA SER A 696 3.56 1.07 25.50
C SER A 696 3.37 2.41 26.21
N THR A 697 2.22 3.04 25.98
CA THR A 697 1.75 4.24 26.68
C THR A 697 0.36 4.00 27.26
N GLU A 698 -0.18 4.99 27.98
CA GLU A 698 -1.57 4.92 28.46
C GLU A 698 -2.58 4.84 27.31
N LEU A 699 -2.30 5.45 26.15
CA LEU A 699 -3.22 5.48 25.00
C LEU A 699 -2.91 4.44 23.93
N ARG A 700 -1.75 3.78 24.02
CA ARG A 700 -1.29 2.83 23.00
C ARG A 700 -0.56 1.68 23.67
N PRO A 701 -1.20 0.53 23.93
CA PRO A 701 -0.48 -0.70 24.23
C PRO A 701 0.25 -1.17 22.98
N VAL A 702 1.49 -1.66 23.14
CA VAL A 702 2.26 -2.27 22.06
C VAL A 702 2.51 -3.71 22.45
N GLN A 703 1.87 -4.65 21.77
CA GLN A 703 2.05 -6.08 22.01
C GLN A 703 3.38 -6.56 21.42
N THR A 704 4.00 -7.57 22.03
CA THR A 704 5.24 -8.17 21.51
C THR A 704 4.98 -9.08 20.33
N HIS A 705 3.82 -9.76 20.32
CA HIS A 705 3.42 -10.76 19.32
C HIS A 705 4.42 -11.91 19.11
N LEU A 706 5.40 -12.09 20.00
CA LEU A 706 6.38 -13.16 19.93
C LEU A 706 5.74 -14.51 20.31
N GLU A 707 6.18 -15.60 19.67
CA GLU A 707 5.69 -16.95 19.99
C GLU A 707 6.00 -17.33 21.45
N GLU A 708 7.18 -16.96 21.97
CA GLU A 708 7.57 -17.26 23.36
C GLU A 708 6.73 -16.53 24.42
N ASP A 709 6.05 -15.45 24.02
CA ASP A 709 5.19 -14.64 24.87
C ASP A 709 3.71 -15.04 24.77
N ALA A 710 3.37 -15.93 23.83
CA ALA A 710 2.01 -16.39 23.62
C ALA A 710 1.51 -17.16 24.85
N GLU A 711 0.43 -16.67 25.45
CA GLU A 711 -0.11 -17.25 26.68
C GLU A 711 -1.61 -17.52 26.50
N PRO A 712 -2.08 -18.78 26.41
CA PRO A 712 -3.50 -19.07 26.33
C PRO A 712 -4.30 -18.51 27.52
N LEU A 713 -5.61 -18.28 27.33
CA LEU A 713 -6.51 -18.00 28.43
C LEU A 713 -6.71 -19.26 29.29
N THR A 714 -6.99 -19.07 30.58
CA THR A 714 -7.48 -20.18 31.42
C THR A 714 -9.01 -20.16 31.40
N PRO A 715 -9.69 -21.20 30.87
CA PRO A 715 -11.14 -21.23 30.79
C PRO A 715 -11.83 -20.95 32.13
N GLY A 716 -12.73 -19.98 32.14
CA GLY A 716 -13.51 -19.56 33.31
C GLY A 716 -12.79 -18.60 34.27
N GLU A 717 -11.53 -18.24 34.01
CA GLU A 717 -10.78 -17.27 34.81
C GLU A 717 -10.74 -15.89 34.15
N TRP A 718 -10.74 -14.83 34.99
CA TRP A 718 -10.58 -13.46 34.52
C TRP A 718 -9.11 -13.18 34.20
N THR A 719 -8.86 -12.69 32.99
CA THR A 719 -7.53 -12.33 32.48
C THR A 719 -7.53 -10.88 32.04
N PHE A 720 -6.50 -10.13 32.42
CA PHE A 720 -6.33 -8.75 31.99
C PHE A 720 -5.61 -8.69 30.64
N LEU A 721 -6.10 -7.84 29.74
CA LEU A 721 -5.44 -7.52 28.47
C LEU A 721 -5.67 -6.05 28.08
N ARG A 722 -4.86 -5.56 27.14
CA ARG A 722 -5.01 -4.20 26.58
C ARG A 722 -5.13 -4.29 25.06
N VAL A 723 -6.14 -3.64 24.50
CA VAL A 723 -6.38 -3.58 23.04
C VAL A 723 -6.02 -2.17 22.56
N GLU A 724 -5.18 -2.07 21.53
CA GLU A 724 -4.94 -0.81 20.82
C GLU A 724 -6.13 -0.53 19.89
N ILE A 725 -6.69 0.65 19.98
CA ILE A 725 -7.62 1.18 18.99
C ILE A 725 -6.82 2.16 18.15
N PHE A 726 -6.82 1.95 16.82
CA PHE A 726 -5.98 2.71 15.91
C PHE A 726 -6.19 4.22 16.03
N PRO A 727 -5.23 5.04 15.59
CA PRO A 727 -5.40 6.49 15.58
C PRO A 727 -6.64 6.96 14.83
N PHE A 728 -7.31 7.98 15.38
CA PHE A 728 -8.40 8.70 14.71
C PHE A 728 -8.37 10.18 15.09
N ALA A 729 -9.08 11.00 14.31
CA ALA A 729 -9.41 12.37 14.68
C ALA A 729 -10.91 12.61 14.47
N HIS A 730 -11.64 12.97 15.54
CA HIS A 730 -13.09 13.18 15.47
C HIS A 730 -13.56 14.27 16.42
N ALA A 731 -14.61 15.00 16.00
CA ALA A 731 -15.26 16.05 16.79
C ALA A 731 -16.65 15.60 17.26
N PHE A 732 -16.74 15.19 18.52
CA PHE A 732 -18.01 14.83 19.17
C PHE A 732 -18.69 16.10 19.67
N ARG A 733 -19.91 16.36 19.20
CA ARG A 733 -20.65 17.57 19.60
C ARG A 733 -21.43 17.36 20.88
N ALA A 734 -21.73 18.45 21.57
CA ALA A 734 -22.57 18.45 22.76
C ALA A 734 -23.91 17.74 22.48
N GLY A 735 -24.31 16.86 23.39
CA GLY A 735 -25.49 16.00 23.24
C GLY A 735 -25.19 14.63 22.60
N SER A 736 -24.08 14.47 21.88
CA SER A 736 -23.63 13.14 21.44
C SER A 736 -23.18 12.30 22.63
N SER A 737 -23.22 10.97 22.49
CA SER A 737 -22.69 10.02 23.47
C SER A 737 -21.58 9.19 22.82
N LEU A 738 -20.56 8.83 23.60
CA LEU A 738 -19.55 7.87 23.19
C LEU A 738 -20.11 6.47 23.43
N ARG A 739 -20.03 5.59 22.43
CA ARG A 739 -20.44 4.20 22.54
C ARG A 739 -19.26 3.30 22.17
N VAL A 740 -19.11 2.22 22.93
CA VAL A 740 -18.08 1.20 22.75
C VAL A 740 -18.77 -0.15 22.64
N ALA A 741 -18.54 -0.87 21.55
CA ALA A 741 -18.94 -2.25 21.37
C ALA A 741 -17.70 -3.16 21.46
N ILE A 742 -17.89 -4.35 22.03
CA ILE A 742 -16.88 -5.42 22.09
C ILE A 742 -17.56 -6.69 21.59
N ASP A 743 -16.99 -7.30 20.55
CA ASP A 743 -17.50 -8.46 19.84
C ASP A 743 -16.36 -9.22 19.13
N ASP A 744 -16.72 -10.22 18.33
CA ASP A 744 -15.79 -10.94 17.45
C ASP A 744 -15.39 -10.04 16.27
N PRO A 745 -14.11 -10.06 15.82
CA PRO A 745 -13.66 -9.24 14.70
C PRO A 745 -14.46 -9.39 13.42
N GLY A 746 -14.75 -8.27 12.77
CA GLY A 746 -15.47 -8.19 11.51
C GLY A 746 -16.60 -7.15 11.52
N GLY A 747 -17.06 -6.78 10.33
CA GLY A 747 -18.25 -5.93 10.16
C GLY A 747 -18.04 -4.45 10.45
N THR A 748 -16.81 -3.97 10.59
CA THR A 748 -16.48 -2.55 10.80
C THR A 748 -15.55 -1.93 9.76
N ARG A 749 -14.98 -2.75 8.88
CA ARG A 749 -14.11 -2.33 7.78
C ARG A 749 -14.70 -2.71 6.42
N ALA A 750 -14.38 -1.91 5.41
CA ALA A 750 -14.93 -2.07 4.06
C ALA A 750 -14.36 -3.32 3.36
N GLU A 751 -13.06 -3.54 3.50
CA GLU A 751 -12.33 -4.64 2.84
C GLU A 751 -11.68 -5.63 3.80
N TRP A 752 -11.56 -5.32 5.10
CA TRP A 752 -10.91 -6.23 6.04
C TRP A 752 -11.88 -7.32 6.48
N ALA A 753 -11.43 -8.56 6.30
CA ALA A 753 -11.98 -9.77 6.87
C ALA A 753 -10.88 -10.46 7.68
N PHE A 754 -11.27 -11.36 8.58
CA PHE A 754 -10.38 -11.96 9.56
C PHE A 754 -10.46 -13.47 9.60
N ILE A 755 -9.29 -14.10 9.74
CA ILE A 755 -9.16 -15.53 10.06
C ILE A 755 -9.26 -15.70 11.58
N LEU A 756 -10.49 -15.90 12.05
CA LEU A 756 -10.79 -16.15 13.47
C LEU A 756 -10.30 -17.52 13.93
N HIS A 757 -10.07 -17.66 15.23
CA HIS A 757 -9.73 -18.92 15.87
C HIS A 757 -10.86 -19.95 15.72
N ASP A 758 -10.54 -21.15 15.24
CA ASP A 758 -11.51 -22.24 15.09
C ASP A 758 -11.63 -23.06 16.38
N PHE A 759 -12.76 -22.91 17.07
CA PHE A 759 -13.11 -23.67 18.27
C PHE A 759 -13.71 -25.05 17.99
N GLY A 760 -13.64 -25.56 16.75
CA GLY A 760 -14.13 -26.90 16.39
C GLY A 760 -15.65 -27.04 16.50
N GLY A 761 -16.40 -25.93 16.39
CA GLY A 761 -17.85 -25.88 16.50
C GLY A 761 -18.42 -25.92 17.92
N GLU A 762 -17.58 -25.74 18.96
CA GLU A 762 -18.04 -25.59 20.33
C GLU A 762 -18.74 -24.23 20.56
N GLU A 763 -19.78 -24.19 21.40
CA GLU A 763 -20.40 -22.93 21.82
C GLU A 763 -19.47 -22.24 22.83
N VAL A 764 -18.77 -21.20 22.38
CA VAL A 764 -17.85 -20.41 23.20
C VAL A 764 -18.50 -19.09 23.63
N LYS A 765 -18.34 -18.74 24.91
CA LYS A 765 -18.79 -17.46 25.46
C LYS A 765 -17.62 -16.69 26.03
N HIS A 766 -17.63 -15.40 25.77
CA HIS A 766 -16.69 -14.44 26.32
C HIS A 766 -17.45 -13.44 27.18
N ALA A 767 -16.79 -12.91 28.21
CA ALA A 767 -17.36 -11.94 29.12
C ALA A 767 -16.36 -10.83 29.44
N ILE A 768 -16.87 -9.61 29.63
CA ILE A 768 -16.12 -8.44 30.08
C ILE A 768 -16.55 -8.09 31.50
N GLY A 769 -15.57 -8.00 32.41
CA GLY A 769 -15.78 -7.65 33.80
C GLY A 769 -16.08 -6.17 33.97
N HIS A 770 -17.00 -5.86 34.88
CA HIS A 770 -17.32 -4.49 35.32
C HIS A 770 -17.70 -4.49 36.81
N ASP A 771 -17.01 -5.30 37.61
CA ASP A 771 -16.97 -5.20 39.07
C ASP A 771 -15.68 -4.49 39.52
N SER A 772 -15.58 -4.16 40.82
CA SER A 772 -14.44 -3.41 41.35
C SER A 772 -13.09 -4.15 41.30
N GLU A 773 -13.08 -5.48 41.21
CA GLU A 773 -11.87 -6.29 41.05
C GLU A 773 -11.50 -6.44 39.56
N HIS A 774 -12.50 -6.43 38.68
CA HIS A 774 -12.39 -6.59 37.22
C HIS A 774 -12.86 -5.32 36.49
N ALA A 775 -12.28 -4.17 36.84
CA ALA A 775 -12.76 -2.86 36.40
C ALA A 775 -12.33 -2.49 34.96
N SER A 776 -12.92 -3.14 33.96
CA SER A 776 -12.61 -2.85 32.54
C SER A 776 -12.89 -1.38 32.19
N SER A 777 -12.07 -0.81 31.30
CA SER A 777 -12.13 0.60 30.93
C SER A 777 -11.60 0.87 29.53
N ILE A 778 -11.89 2.07 29.01
CA ILE A 778 -11.31 2.62 27.80
C ILE A 778 -10.67 3.98 28.12
N VAL A 779 -9.57 4.30 27.44
CA VAL A 779 -8.88 5.58 27.56
C VAL A 779 -8.95 6.34 26.23
N PHE A 780 -9.58 7.51 26.24
CA PHE A 780 -9.77 8.36 25.06
C PHE A 780 -8.72 9.47 24.95
N PRO A 781 -8.25 9.81 23.74
CA PRO A 781 -7.22 10.83 23.51
C PRO A 781 -7.83 12.24 23.34
N VAL A 782 -8.39 12.79 24.41
CA VAL A 782 -9.07 14.11 24.35
C VAL A 782 -8.07 15.26 24.18
N VAL A 783 -8.31 16.14 23.21
CA VAL A 783 -7.52 17.35 22.97
C VAL A 783 -8.32 18.59 23.39
N PRO A 784 -7.95 19.27 24.49
CA PRO A 784 -8.69 20.43 24.97
C PRO A 784 -8.43 21.68 24.10
N GLY A 785 -9.39 22.60 24.08
CA GLY A 785 -9.22 23.93 23.48
C GLY A 785 -9.32 23.98 21.95
N ILE A 786 -9.87 22.92 21.33
CA ILE A 786 -10.20 22.90 19.91
C ILE A 786 -11.65 23.36 19.74
N ASP A 787 -11.86 24.46 19.01
CA ASP A 787 -13.19 24.96 18.67
C ASP A 787 -13.73 24.20 17.45
N VAL A 788 -15.00 23.75 17.50
CA VAL A 788 -15.67 23.10 16.37
C VAL A 788 -16.58 24.14 15.70
N PRO A 789 -16.20 24.69 14.52
CA PRO A 789 -16.91 25.82 13.92
C PRO A 789 -18.17 25.40 13.13
N THR A 790 -18.49 24.11 13.07
CA THR A 790 -19.55 23.53 12.26
C THR A 790 -20.60 22.81 13.09
N ASP A 791 -21.85 22.85 12.63
CA ASP A 791 -22.93 21.99 13.16
C ASP A 791 -22.64 20.51 12.89
N LEU A 792 -23.46 19.61 13.44
CA LEU A 792 -23.39 18.18 13.16
C LEU A 792 -23.47 17.92 11.63
N PRO A 793 -22.52 17.20 11.02
CA PRO A 793 -22.57 16.86 9.60
C PRO A 793 -23.77 15.94 9.33
N ALA A 794 -24.26 15.88 8.10
CA ALA A 794 -25.36 14.98 7.74
C ALA A 794 -24.96 13.50 7.97
N CYS A 795 -25.93 12.61 8.15
CA CYS A 795 -25.69 11.17 8.26
C CYS A 795 -26.56 10.42 7.22
N PRO A 796 -25.94 9.65 6.31
CA PRO A 796 -24.50 9.56 6.04
C PRO A 796 -23.96 10.82 5.33
N SER A 797 -22.69 11.17 5.60
CA SER A 797 -21.96 12.16 4.78
C SER A 797 -20.45 12.08 4.94
N LEU A 798 -19.94 11.73 6.11
CA LEU A 798 -18.49 11.66 6.34
C LEU A 798 -17.87 10.47 5.59
N ARG A 799 -16.73 10.72 4.93
CA ARG A 799 -16.00 9.68 4.18
C ARG A 799 -15.36 8.67 5.12
N GLY A 800 -15.42 7.39 4.74
CA GLY A 800 -14.91 6.25 5.54
C GLY A 800 -15.69 5.96 6.83
N GLN A 801 -16.72 6.74 7.17
CA GLN A 801 -17.47 6.64 8.43
C GLN A 801 -18.94 6.31 8.17
N PRO A 802 -19.28 5.02 7.99
CA PRO A 802 -20.67 4.61 7.81
C PRO A 802 -21.54 5.07 8.99
N CYS A 803 -22.82 5.29 8.69
CA CYS A 803 -23.78 5.77 9.66
C CYS A 803 -25.11 5.02 9.52
N ARG A 804 -25.75 4.73 10.65
CA ARG A 804 -26.98 3.94 10.73
C ARG A 804 -27.95 4.54 11.75
N THR A 805 -29.21 4.13 11.68
CA THR A 805 -30.17 4.47 12.72
C THR A 805 -29.78 3.78 14.03
N TYR A 806 -29.67 4.56 15.10
CA TYR A 806 -29.32 4.08 16.43
C TYR A 806 -30.36 3.10 16.98
N LYS A 807 -29.88 1.99 17.54
CA LYS A 807 -30.67 1.03 18.31
C LYS A 807 -30.04 0.86 19.70
N THR A 808 -30.85 0.93 20.74
CA THR A 808 -30.42 0.59 22.09
C THR A 808 -30.04 -0.90 22.17
N TYR A 809 -28.96 -1.22 22.88
CA TYR A 809 -28.52 -2.58 23.13
C TYR A 809 -28.65 -2.92 24.61
N LEU A 810 -29.08 -4.14 24.93
CA LEU A 810 -29.16 -4.63 26.30
C LEU A 810 -28.16 -5.79 26.46
N ASN A 811 -27.13 -5.58 27.26
CA ASN A 811 -26.13 -6.61 27.54
C ASN A 811 -26.74 -7.79 28.29
N GLU A 812 -26.29 -9.00 27.97
CA GLU A 812 -26.56 -10.19 28.76
C GLU A 812 -25.61 -10.27 29.96
N SER A 813 -26.15 -10.68 31.11
CA SER A 813 -25.36 -10.88 32.33
C SER A 813 -24.45 -12.11 32.20
N ALA A 814 -23.22 -11.99 32.72
CA ALA A 814 -22.28 -13.09 32.83
C ALA A 814 -22.32 -13.80 34.22
N ASP A 815 -23.19 -13.33 35.12
CA ASP A 815 -23.36 -13.82 36.49
C ASP A 815 -24.41 -14.94 36.65
#